data_AF-A0A348ZED6-F1
#
_entry.id   AF-A0A348ZED6-F1
#
_cell.length_a   1.000
_cell.length_b   1.000
_cell.length_c   1.000
_cell.angle_alpha   90.00
_cell.angle_beta   90.00
_cell.angle_gamma   90.00
#
_symmetry.space_group_name_H-M   'P 1'
#
loop_
_entity.id
_entity.type
_entity.pdbx_description
1 polymer ?
#
loop_
_entity_poly.entity_id
_entity_poly.type
_entity_poly.pdbx_seq_one_letter_code
_entity_poly.pdbx_strand_id
1 'polypeptide(L)'
;MGNNEKPIGGKGTIDPIVPIDFTPHKDSGRNFSYQFRWFHLIVAAFVVVSTVAGFFVLTARSVFVEVDPISADVEISGGLALQLGPRYLMRTGSYEITLRNEGYHDTITQLIVGTEQAQTHPFTMRKLPGLVSILSTNIEGARVQIDGVDIGQTPLTDVPVEAGDHQMTITLDRYLDYGQPITIEGRSVPQSFEASLEPAWATLSFTTSPAGADVIVDGEIFGTTPLNAELLQGQRDVTLKLTGHKVWQEDFDVIAGEDFVVPEVALEPADGLVFIRSNPSAASVTIGGVFQGLTPLEVALTPNENHQVTFFKDGYQSSTSSVRTEPNQEREISVRLDPVLANVSVVSEPPDAELYVNGEFRGAANQTIELMAANQQIEIRKDGYVPYTTEFTSRPGLDQIIRVTLKSLEQARLDQIRPEITSAAGQDLKLFYPGSFTMGASRREAGRRPNENLRDIKLERPFYMAYREVTNAELRLFDSEHSSGTIQGLTLDNEGQPAVQVSWTRAALYCNWLSEQEGLPLYYQVEGEEVIGFNPDALGYRLPTEAEWAWVARTDGSGNVLKYPWGDQLPPPENAGNFADVTVRAYLGEVMFDYNDNYFATAPVASFAPNQYGIFDLAGNVSEWVHDYYGAVGAVGGPEVDPKGPELGQFHTIRGSSWAHGAITELRLSFRDFGE
;
A
#
# COMPACT_ATOMS: atom_id res chain seq x y z
N MET A 1 -58.09 -91.31 58.54
CA MET A 1 -57.05 -91.85 59.42
C MET A 1 -57.08 -91.03 60.71
N GLY A 2 -57.18 -91.56 61.92
CA GLY A 2 -57.45 -92.94 62.35
C GLY A 2 -56.70 -93.31 63.64
N ASN A 3 -57.41 -93.84 64.65
CA ASN A 3 -56.89 -94.51 65.87
C ASN A 3 -56.06 -93.62 66.84
N ASN A 4 -55.80 -93.88 68.15
CA ASN A 4 -56.26 -94.78 69.23
C ASN A 4 -55.66 -94.22 70.58
N GLU A 5 -55.98 -94.55 71.85
CA GLU A 5 -56.97 -95.42 72.54
C GLU A 5 -57.02 -95.15 74.08
N LYS A 6 -58.05 -95.65 74.80
CA LYS A 6 -58.11 -96.39 76.12
C LYS A 6 -57.08 -96.16 77.31
N PRO A 7 -57.26 -96.72 78.55
CA PRO A 7 -58.42 -96.69 79.50
C PRO A 7 -58.10 -96.85 81.06
N ILE A 8 -59.14 -97.05 81.93
CA ILE A 8 -59.22 -97.83 83.25
C ILE A 8 -58.74 -97.28 84.66
N GLY A 9 -59.63 -97.35 85.71
CA GLY A 9 -59.38 -97.28 87.19
C GLY A 9 -60.49 -96.53 88.03
N GLY A 10 -60.70 -96.51 89.38
CA GLY A 10 -60.58 -97.47 90.54
C GLY A 10 -59.92 -96.91 91.86
N LYS A 11 -60.26 -97.14 93.17
CA LYS A 11 -61.41 -97.65 94.04
C LYS A 11 -61.14 -97.36 95.59
N GLY A 12 -62.13 -97.33 96.53
CA GLY A 12 -61.93 -97.43 98.03
C GLY A 12 -63.01 -96.80 99.00
N THR A 13 -63.14 -97.21 100.30
CA THR A 13 -64.18 -96.74 101.31
C THR A 13 -63.94 -97.03 102.85
N ILE A 14 -64.57 -96.25 103.77
CA ILE A 14 -64.91 -96.45 105.25
C ILE A 14 -63.93 -95.96 106.38
N ASP A 15 -64.48 -95.31 107.45
CA ASP A 15 -64.04 -94.91 108.84
C ASP A 15 -62.55 -94.65 109.22
N PRO A 16 -62.22 -93.79 110.23
CA PRO A 16 -63.05 -93.18 111.29
C PRO A 16 -63.12 -91.63 111.22
N ILE A 17 -63.67 -90.95 112.24
CA ILE A 17 -63.95 -89.49 112.26
C ILE A 17 -62.67 -88.63 112.38
N VAL A 18 -61.90 -88.59 111.30
CA VAL A 18 -60.81 -87.64 110.99
C VAL A 18 -61.02 -87.13 109.53
N PRO A 19 -60.12 -86.35 108.88
CA PRO A 19 -60.54 -85.29 107.98
C PRO A 19 -61.23 -85.79 106.69
N ILE A 20 -62.16 -84.97 106.16
CA ILE A 20 -62.79 -85.18 104.86
C ILE A 20 -62.81 -83.84 104.10
N ASP A 21 -62.37 -83.84 102.84
CA ASP A 21 -62.27 -82.64 101.99
C ASP A 21 -62.52 -83.00 100.51
N PHE A 22 -62.72 -81.98 99.67
CA PHE A 22 -62.85 -81.97 98.21
C PHE A 22 -64.25 -82.13 97.55
N THR A 23 -64.30 -81.93 96.22
CA THR A 23 -65.38 -81.29 95.42
C THR A 23 -65.77 -82.15 94.16
N PRO A 24 -66.31 -81.63 93.02
CA PRO A 24 -67.57 -80.89 92.71
C PRO A 24 -68.41 -81.53 91.55
N HIS A 25 -69.64 -81.04 91.22
CA HIS A 25 -70.00 -80.78 89.79
C HIS A 25 -71.27 -79.95 89.47
N LYS A 26 -71.08 -79.06 88.47
CA LYS A 26 -71.93 -78.52 87.37
C LYS A 26 -73.48 -78.34 87.40
N ASP A 27 -73.83 -77.12 86.96
CA ASP A 27 -74.73 -76.74 85.85
C ASP A 27 -76.19 -77.26 85.77
N SER A 28 -77.14 -76.35 86.02
CA SER A 28 -78.19 -76.03 85.03
C SER A 28 -78.71 -74.60 85.24
N GLY A 29 -78.97 -73.86 84.15
CA GLY A 29 -79.27 -72.42 84.20
C GLY A 29 -80.71 -72.09 84.55
N ARG A 30 -80.91 -71.10 85.43
CA ARG A 30 -82.23 -70.47 85.65
C ARG A 30 -82.42 -69.29 84.70
N ASN A 31 -83.17 -69.52 83.63
CA ASN A 31 -83.58 -68.45 82.71
C ASN A 31 -84.53 -67.47 83.42
N PHE A 32 -84.19 -66.18 83.40
CA PHE A 32 -85.11 -65.09 83.75
C PHE A 32 -85.39 -64.28 82.48
N SER A 33 -86.64 -64.22 82.05
CA SER A 33 -87.02 -63.64 80.76
C SER A 33 -87.15 -62.12 80.82
N TYR A 34 -86.33 -61.43 80.02
CA TYR A 34 -86.35 -59.96 79.93
C TYR A 34 -87.36 -59.51 78.84
N GLN A 35 -88.41 -58.79 79.23
CA GLN A 35 -89.36 -58.21 78.28
C GLN A 35 -88.87 -56.86 77.76
N PHE A 36 -88.41 -56.83 76.51
CA PHE A 36 -88.01 -55.62 75.82
C PHE A 36 -89.20 -54.65 75.66
N ARG A 37 -88.99 -53.36 75.98
CA ARG A 37 -89.99 -52.29 75.86
C ARG A 37 -89.44 -51.12 75.06
N TRP A 38 -90.29 -50.45 74.27
CA TRP A 38 -89.95 -49.31 73.40
C TRP A 38 -89.04 -48.24 74.02
N PHE A 39 -89.20 -47.92 75.31
CA PHE A 39 -88.32 -47.01 76.06
C PHE A 39 -86.82 -47.36 75.96
N HIS A 40 -86.45 -48.64 75.82
CA HIS A 40 -85.05 -49.06 75.68
C HIS A 40 -84.45 -48.66 74.32
N LEU A 41 -85.26 -48.50 73.27
CA LEU A 41 -84.79 -47.91 72.01
C LEU A 41 -84.56 -46.40 72.16
N ILE A 42 -85.39 -45.70 72.93
CA ILE A 42 -85.21 -44.28 73.23
C ILE A 42 -83.94 -44.08 74.06
N VAL A 43 -83.71 -44.90 75.09
CA VAL A 43 -82.47 -44.86 75.91
C VAL A 43 -81.25 -45.24 75.08
N ALA A 44 -81.32 -46.28 74.24
CA ALA A 44 -80.21 -46.67 73.37
C ALA A 44 -79.88 -45.57 72.34
N ALA A 45 -80.89 -44.97 71.70
CA ALA A 45 -80.71 -43.85 70.78
C ALA A 45 -80.14 -42.61 71.50
N PHE A 46 -80.64 -42.29 72.70
CA PHE A 46 -80.11 -41.19 73.50
C PHE A 46 -78.65 -41.42 73.90
N VAL A 47 -78.30 -42.64 74.34
CA VAL A 47 -76.91 -43.01 74.64
C VAL A 47 -76.03 -42.90 73.39
N VAL A 48 -76.45 -43.44 72.24
CA VAL A 48 -75.69 -43.33 70.98
C VAL A 48 -75.51 -41.87 70.57
N VAL A 49 -76.56 -41.04 70.61
CA VAL A 49 -76.48 -39.61 70.29
C VAL A 49 -75.59 -38.87 71.28
N SER A 50 -75.69 -39.13 72.59
CA SER A 50 -74.81 -38.53 73.61
C SER A 50 -73.36 -39.00 73.50
N THR A 51 -73.10 -40.26 73.13
CA THR A 51 -71.74 -40.75 72.88
C THR A 51 -71.14 -40.16 71.60
N VAL A 52 -71.92 -40.03 70.53
CA VAL A 52 -71.46 -39.39 69.27
C VAL A 52 -71.25 -37.89 69.45
N ALA A 53 -72.17 -37.18 70.12
CA ALA A 53 -72.02 -35.76 70.44
C ALA A 53 -70.85 -35.52 71.40
N GLY A 54 -70.71 -36.35 72.44
CA GLY A 54 -69.57 -36.32 73.35
C GLY A 54 -68.24 -36.58 72.63
N PHE A 55 -68.18 -37.57 71.75
CA PHE A 55 -67.01 -37.85 70.91
C PHE A 55 -66.69 -36.69 69.95
N PHE A 56 -67.70 -36.05 69.36
CA PHE A 56 -67.49 -34.85 68.54
C PHE A 56 -66.90 -33.71 69.37
N VAL A 57 -67.53 -33.33 70.49
CA VAL A 57 -67.07 -32.23 71.35
C VAL A 57 -65.68 -32.50 71.95
N LEU A 58 -65.36 -33.75 72.30
CA LEU A 58 -64.04 -34.15 72.82
C LEU A 58 -62.94 -34.27 71.73
N THR A 59 -63.30 -34.37 70.45
CA THR A 59 -62.32 -34.47 69.34
C THR A 59 -62.30 -33.28 68.38
N ALA A 60 -63.22 -32.33 68.54
CA ALA A 60 -63.24 -31.08 67.79
C ALA A 60 -62.16 -30.10 68.27
N ARG A 61 -61.78 -29.20 67.36
CA ARG A 61 -60.84 -28.09 67.52
C ARG A 61 -61.60 -26.78 67.35
N SER A 62 -61.18 -25.73 68.04
CA SER A 62 -61.80 -24.40 67.94
C SER A 62 -61.13 -23.58 66.84
N VAL A 63 -61.78 -23.47 65.69
CA VAL A 63 -61.24 -22.79 64.50
C VAL A 63 -61.83 -21.39 64.40
N PHE A 64 -60.99 -20.37 64.22
CA PHE A 64 -61.41 -19.02 63.83
C PHE A 64 -61.02 -18.79 62.38
N VAL A 65 -62.02 -18.39 61.58
CA VAL A 65 -61.78 -17.87 60.24
C VAL A 65 -61.74 -16.35 60.38
N GLU A 66 -60.58 -15.77 60.11
CA GLU A 66 -60.39 -14.32 60.11
C GLU A 66 -60.45 -13.87 58.65
N VAL A 67 -61.41 -13.01 58.30
CA VAL A 67 -61.61 -12.57 56.92
C VAL A 67 -61.49 -11.06 56.84
N ASP A 68 -60.74 -10.58 55.86
CA ASP A 68 -60.71 -9.18 55.44
C ASP A 68 -61.45 -9.04 54.10
N PRO A 69 -62.55 -8.27 54.02
CA PRO A 69 -63.21 -7.53 55.11
C PRO A 69 -64.02 -8.42 56.06
N ILE A 70 -64.11 -8.01 57.33
CA ILE A 70 -64.78 -8.74 58.43
C ILE A 70 -66.30 -8.88 58.29
N SER A 71 -66.90 -8.23 57.28
CA SER A 71 -68.32 -8.38 56.92
C SER A 71 -68.60 -9.55 55.96
N ALA A 72 -67.58 -10.32 55.56
CA ALA A 72 -67.76 -11.42 54.62
C ALA A 72 -68.63 -12.55 55.22
N ASP A 73 -69.51 -13.10 54.40
CA ASP A 73 -70.23 -14.33 54.72
C ASP A 73 -69.30 -15.54 54.52
N VAL A 74 -69.42 -16.54 55.40
CA VAL A 74 -68.46 -17.64 55.56
C VAL A 74 -69.18 -18.98 55.60
N GLU A 75 -69.33 -19.58 54.42
CA GLU A 75 -69.96 -20.87 54.21
C GLU A 75 -68.90 -21.99 54.24
N ILE A 76 -68.99 -22.92 55.20
CA ILE A 76 -68.03 -24.03 55.36
C ILE A 76 -68.69 -25.36 54.99
N SER A 77 -68.08 -26.07 54.04
CA SER A 77 -68.54 -27.31 53.41
C SER A 77 -67.59 -28.49 53.70
N GLY A 78 -68.06 -29.73 53.48
CA GLY A 78 -67.24 -30.95 53.57
C GLY A 78 -67.28 -31.73 54.90
N GLY A 79 -67.92 -31.22 55.96
CA GLY A 79 -68.06 -31.96 57.22
C GLY A 79 -68.90 -31.25 58.28
N LEU A 80 -69.04 -31.86 59.47
CA LEU A 80 -69.73 -31.22 60.58
C LEU A 80 -68.86 -30.09 61.16
N ALA A 81 -69.34 -28.86 61.05
CA ALA A 81 -68.81 -27.65 61.67
C ALA A 81 -69.91 -27.02 62.54
N LEU A 82 -69.65 -26.82 63.83
CA LEU A 82 -70.61 -26.24 64.78
C LEU A 82 -70.13 -24.86 65.22
N GLN A 83 -70.77 -23.80 64.72
CA GLN A 83 -70.44 -22.41 65.09
C GLN A 83 -70.83 -22.13 66.55
N LEU A 84 -69.89 -21.60 67.34
CA LEU A 84 -70.06 -21.20 68.74
C LEU A 84 -69.48 -19.80 68.94
N GLY A 85 -70.33 -18.78 68.74
CA GLY A 85 -69.86 -17.39 68.63
C GLY A 85 -68.97 -17.23 67.40
N PRO A 86 -67.81 -16.53 67.49
CA PRO A 86 -66.95 -16.30 66.33
C PRO A 86 -66.16 -17.54 65.89
N ARG A 87 -66.16 -18.65 66.65
CA ARG A 87 -65.31 -19.83 66.38
C ARG A 87 -66.15 -21.07 66.06
N TYR A 88 -65.69 -21.88 65.12
CA TYR A 88 -66.31 -23.15 64.76
C TYR A 88 -65.65 -24.30 65.53
N LEU A 89 -66.44 -25.23 66.08
CA LEU A 89 -65.96 -26.55 66.47
C LEU A 89 -65.97 -27.45 65.24
N MET A 90 -64.78 -27.89 64.83
CA MET A 90 -64.53 -28.70 63.64
C MET A 90 -63.56 -29.83 63.98
N ARG A 91 -63.67 -31.00 63.35
CA ARG A 91 -62.69 -32.09 63.58
C ARG A 91 -61.48 -31.88 62.68
N THR A 92 -60.38 -32.58 62.96
CA THR A 92 -59.18 -32.59 62.10
C THR A 92 -59.53 -33.07 60.69
N GLY A 93 -59.23 -32.28 59.66
CA GLY A 93 -59.58 -32.59 58.27
C GLY A 93 -59.40 -31.39 57.33
N SER A 94 -59.61 -31.61 56.02
CA SER A 94 -59.77 -30.52 55.05
C SER A 94 -61.26 -30.25 54.83
N TYR A 95 -61.61 -28.97 54.78
CA TYR A 95 -62.94 -28.44 54.54
C TYR A 95 -62.86 -27.45 53.38
N GLU A 96 -63.95 -27.28 52.65
CA GLU A 96 -64.07 -26.22 51.65
C GLU A 96 -64.69 -24.99 52.32
N ILE A 97 -64.21 -23.80 51.97
CA ILE A 97 -64.70 -22.54 52.51
C ILE A 97 -65.01 -21.58 51.36
N THR A 98 -66.25 -21.09 51.33
CA THR A 98 -66.73 -20.09 50.38
C THR A 98 -66.92 -18.78 51.11
N LEU A 99 -66.24 -17.74 50.64
CA LEU A 99 -66.28 -16.38 51.15
C LEU A 99 -67.03 -15.49 50.16
N ARG A 100 -68.04 -14.77 50.62
CA ARG A 100 -68.84 -13.83 49.81
C ARG A 100 -68.90 -12.46 50.44
N ASN A 101 -68.77 -11.40 49.64
CA ASN A 101 -68.99 -10.03 50.10
C ASN A 101 -69.33 -9.09 48.93
N GLU A 102 -70.16 -8.09 49.17
CA GLU A 102 -70.57 -7.10 48.18
C GLU A 102 -69.38 -6.21 47.79
N GLY A 103 -69.13 -6.06 46.48
CA GLY A 103 -67.96 -5.36 45.97
C GLY A 103 -66.67 -6.19 45.92
N TYR A 104 -66.71 -7.49 46.24
CA TYR A 104 -65.56 -8.40 46.19
C TYR A 104 -65.82 -9.61 45.29
N HIS A 105 -64.77 -10.31 44.88
CA HIS A 105 -64.87 -11.59 44.17
C HIS A 105 -65.21 -12.72 45.15
N ASP A 106 -66.30 -13.46 44.89
CA ASP A 106 -66.61 -14.74 45.53
C ASP A 106 -65.36 -15.65 45.51
N THR A 107 -64.92 -16.09 46.68
CA THR A 107 -63.65 -16.82 46.84
C THR A 107 -63.92 -18.19 47.45
N ILE A 108 -63.69 -19.25 46.68
CA ILE A 108 -63.78 -20.65 47.13
C ILE A 108 -62.35 -21.18 47.33
N THR A 109 -62.05 -21.68 48.52
CA THR A 109 -60.71 -22.18 48.89
C THR A 109 -60.81 -23.30 49.95
N GLN A 110 -59.69 -23.77 50.50
CA GLN A 110 -59.65 -24.85 51.50
C GLN A 110 -59.23 -24.37 52.89
N LEU A 111 -59.97 -24.83 53.90
CA LEU A 111 -59.69 -24.66 55.32
C LEU A 111 -59.20 -26.00 55.89
N ILE A 112 -57.90 -26.07 56.21
CA ILE A 112 -57.27 -27.28 56.76
C ILE A 112 -57.20 -27.17 58.28
N VAL A 113 -57.99 -27.99 58.98
CA VAL A 113 -58.05 -28.05 60.44
C VAL A 113 -57.01 -29.06 60.94
N GLY A 114 -55.93 -28.54 61.52
CA GLY A 114 -54.84 -29.29 62.13
C GLY A 114 -55.18 -29.86 63.52
N THR A 115 -54.19 -30.44 64.19
CA THR A 115 -54.36 -31.15 65.47
C THR A 115 -54.39 -30.25 66.70
N GLU A 116 -54.14 -28.95 66.58
CA GLU A 116 -54.10 -27.99 67.70
C GLU A 116 -55.49 -27.71 68.29
N GLN A 117 -55.58 -27.40 69.59
CA GLN A 117 -56.86 -27.25 70.28
C GLN A 117 -57.63 -25.98 69.87
N ALA A 118 -56.93 -24.91 69.49
CA ALA A 118 -57.49 -23.70 68.91
C ALA A 118 -56.57 -23.16 67.80
N GLN A 119 -57.13 -22.79 66.64
CA GLN A 119 -56.42 -22.39 65.42
C GLN A 119 -57.07 -21.15 64.80
N THR A 120 -56.30 -20.30 64.10
CA THR A 120 -56.81 -19.14 63.37
C THR A 120 -56.29 -19.19 61.93
N HIS A 121 -57.16 -18.94 60.95
CA HIS A 121 -56.83 -18.95 59.52
C HIS A 121 -57.26 -17.62 58.89
N PRO A 122 -56.32 -16.77 58.46
CA PRO A 122 -56.62 -15.50 57.80
C PRO A 122 -56.88 -15.69 56.30
N PHE A 123 -57.85 -14.95 55.77
CA PHE A 123 -58.18 -14.86 54.36
C PHE A 123 -58.47 -13.40 53.97
N THR A 124 -58.01 -12.96 52.80
CA THR A 124 -58.29 -11.61 52.27
C THR A 124 -59.00 -11.75 50.94
N MET A 125 -60.15 -11.10 50.79
CA MET A 125 -60.92 -11.11 49.55
C MET A 125 -60.39 -10.06 48.56
N ARG A 126 -60.30 -10.43 47.28
CA ARG A 126 -59.98 -9.47 46.21
C ARG A 126 -61.19 -8.59 45.92
N LYS A 127 -61.03 -7.27 45.96
CA LYS A 127 -62.04 -6.30 45.53
C LYS A 127 -62.37 -6.48 44.04
N LEU A 128 -63.61 -6.21 43.64
CA LEU A 128 -63.95 -6.00 42.23
C LEU A 128 -63.27 -4.72 41.71
N PRO A 129 -63.14 -4.55 40.38
CA PRO A 129 -62.75 -3.29 39.74
C PRO A 129 -63.55 -2.08 40.23
N GLY A 130 -62.92 -0.90 40.27
CA GLY A 130 -63.58 0.40 40.40
C GLY A 130 -64.06 0.90 39.03
N LEU A 131 -64.85 1.98 39.01
CA LEU A 131 -65.30 2.63 37.78
C LEU A 131 -64.56 3.95 37.60
N VAL A 132 -63.89 4.13 36.48
CA VAL A 132 -62.97 5.25 36.24
C VAL A 132 -63.45 6.10 35.07
N SER A 133 -63.66 7.39 35.34
CA SER A 133 -63.97 8.42 34.34
C SER A 133 -62.80 9.41 34.24
N ILE A 134 -62.38 9.76 33.02
CA ILE A 134 -61.18 10.58 32.77
C ILE A 134 -61.51 11.64 31.73
N LEU A 135 -61.36 12.91 32.10
CA LEU A 135 -61.60 14.06 31.24
C LEU A 135 -60.29 14.80 30.95
N SER A 136 -60.21 15.42 29.78
CA SER A 136 -59.17 16.42 29.47
C SER A 136 -59.80 17.81 29.35
N THR A 137 -59.23 18.79 30.04
CA THR A 137 -59.80 20.14 30.13
C THR A 137 -59.76 20.83 28.76
N ASN A 138 -60.93 21.23 28.24
CA ASN A 138 -61.12 21.87 26.92
C ASN A 138 -60.63 21.06 25.69
N ILE A 139 -60.35 19.76 25.85
CA ILE A 139 -59.75 18.89 24.83
C ILE A 139 -60.50 17.56 24.80
N GLU A 140 -60.78 17.01 23.62
CA GLU A 140 -61.37 15.69 23.42
C GLU A 140 -60.48 14.83 22.51
N GLY A 141 -60.57 13.50 22.61
CA GLY A 141 -59.85 12.56 21.77
C GLY A 141 -58.42 12.21 22.22
N ALA A 142 -57.96 12.70 23.38
CA ALA A 142 -56.64 12.33 23.90
C ALA A 142 -56.63 10.85 24.32
N ARG A 143 -55.67 10.05 23.83
CA ARG A 143 -55.52 8.63 24.20
C ARG A 143 -55.14 8.54 25.66
N VAL A 144 -55.84 7.67 26.39
CA VAL A 144 -55.59 7.36 27.80
C VAL A 144 -55.03 5.95 27.93
N GLN A 145 -53.95 5.81 28.69
CA GLN A 145 -53.37 4.53 29.06
C GLN A 145 -53.33 4.38 30.58
N ILE A 146 -53.52 3.16 31.07
CA ILE A 146 -53.26 2.79 32.47
C ILE A 146 -52.24 1.65 32.47
N ASP A 147 -51.13 1.86 33.17
CA ASP A 147 -49.95 0.96 33.20
C ASP A 147 -49.43 0.59 31.79
N GLY A 148 -49.59 1.51 30.83
CA GLY A 148 -49.22 1.32 29.42
C GLY A 148 -50.27 0.58 28.56
N VAL A 149 -51.40 0.14 29.14
CA VAL A 149 -52.53 -0.45 28.41
C VAL A 149 -53.47 0.66 27.94
N ASP A 150 -53.72 0.75 26.63
CA ASP A 150 -54.70 1.68 26.04
C ASP A 150 -56.12 1.31 26.49
N ILE A 151 -56.81 2.26 27.13
CA ILE A 151 -58.19 2.11 27.63
C ILE A 151 -59.19 3.01 26.88
N GLY A 152 -58.76 3.67 25.80
CA GLY A 152 -59.60 4.52 24.95
C GLY A 152 -59.17 5.99 24.94
N GLN A 153 -60.12 6.89 24.68
CA GLN A 153 -59.86 8.32 24.49
C GLN A 153 -60.77 9.18 25.37
N THR A 154 -60.29 10.35 25.80
CA THR A 154 -61.08 11.32 26.57
C THR A 154 -62.26 11.88 25.75
N PRO A 155 -63.42 12.17 26.38
CA PRO A 155 -63.78 11.83 27.75
C PRO A 155 -64.11 10.34 27.91
N LEU A 156 -63.43 9.66 28.85
CA LEU A 156 -63.77 8.30 29.28
C LEU A 156 -64.79 8.34 30.42
N THR A 157 -65.71 7.39 30.45
CA THR A 157 -66.76 7.28 31.47
C THR A 157 -66.91 5.84 31.94
N ASP A 158 -66.90 5.65 33.26
CA ASP A 158 -67.16 4.39 33.97
C ASP A 158 -66.42 3.15 33.42
N VAL A 159 -65.15 3.34 33.02
CA VAL A 159 -64.28 2.23 32.57
C VAL A 159 -63.90 1.37 33.78
N PRO A 160 -64.09 0.03 33.75
CA PRO A 160 -63.72 -0.83 34.86
C PRO A 160 -62.18 -0.98 34.96
N VAL A 161 -61.60 -0.52 36.06
CA VAL A 161 -60.16 -0.61 36.35
C VAL A 161 -59.95 -1.37 37.66
N GLU A 162 -58.94 -2.24 37.70
CA GLU A 162 -58.59 -3.02 38.90
C GLU A 162 -58.30 -2.14 40.13
N ALA A 163 -58.42 -2.72 41.32
CA ALA A 163 -58.20 -2.00 42.58
C ALA A 163 -56.72 -2.02 42.98
N GLY A 164 -56.06 -0.86 43.01
CA GLY A 164 -54.63 -0.73 43.30
C GLY A 164 -54.09 0.67 43.02
N ASP A 165 -52.76 0.82 43.07
CA ASP A 165 -52.05 1.99 42.57
C ASP A 165 -51.61 1.75 41.13
N HIS A 166 -51.87 2.71 40.25
CA HIS A 166 -51.65 2.63 38.80
C HIS A 166 -51.00 3.91 38.25
N GLN A 167 -50.36 3.83 37.08
CA GLN A 167 -49.88 5.00 36.33
C GLN A 167 -50.85 5.32 35.19
N MET A 168 -51.45 6.51 35.22
CA MET A 168 -52.22 7.06 34.11
C MET A 168 -51.31 7.89 33.20
N THR A 169 -51.36 7.64 31.90
CA THR A 169 -50.69 8.47 30.87
C THR A 169 -51.72 8.92 29.85
N ILE A 170 -51.73 10.21 29.50
CA ILE A 170 -52.64 10.81 28.52
C ILE A 170 -51.80 11.47 27.42
N THR A 171 -52.09 11.14 26.17
CA THR A 171 -51.28 11.51 24.99
C THR A 171 -52.18 12.07 23.88
N LEU A 172 -51.75 13.15 23.24
CA LEU A 172 -52.45 13.76 22.09
C LEU A 172 -51.45 14.44 21.16
N ASP A 173 -51.68 14.35 19.85
CA ASP A 173 -50.83 15.00 18.86
C ASP A 173 -50.76 16.53 19.06
N ARG A 174 -49.56 17.09 18.89
CA ARG A 174 -49.19 18.48 19.23
C ARG A 174 -49.28 18.89 20.71
N TYR A 175 -49.43 17.96 21.66
CA TYR A 175 -49.39 18.22 23.11
C TYR A 175 -48.28 17.44 23.82
N LEU A 176 -47.93 17.87 25.05
CA LEU A 176 -47.03 17.16 25.95
C LEU A 176 -47.74 15.97 26.61
N ASP A 177 -47.03 14.86 26.76
CA ASP A 177 -47.54 13.66 27.44
C ASP A 177 -47.79 13.94 28.93
N TYR A 178 -49.04 13.75 29.37
CA TYR A 178 -49.46 14.00 30.75
C TYR A 178 -49.43 12.68 31.55
N GLY A 179 -48.59 12.60 32.58
CA GLY A 179 -48.47 11.44 33.47
C GLY A 179 -48.94 11.74 34.90
N GLN A 180 -49.77 10.87 35.47
CA GLN A 180 -50.26 11.00 36.86
C GLN A 180 -50.41 9.62 37.55
N PRO A 181 -49.88 9.44 38.78
CA PRO A 181 -50.19 8.28 39.61
C PRO A 181 -51.64 8.37 40.14
N ILE A 182 -52.42 7.30 40.01
CA ILE A 182 -53.80 7.22 40.48
C ILE A 182 -54.03 5.97 41.35
N THR A 183 -54.81 6.10 42.41
CA THR A 183 -55.20 4.98 43.29
C THR A 183 -56.67 4.67 43.09
N ILE A 184 -56.98 3.42 42.72
CA ILE A 184 -58.34 2.94 42.45
C ILE A 184 -58.87 2.17 43.67
N GLU A 185 -59.99 2.63 44.23
CA GLU A 185 -60.55 2.11 45.47
C GLU A 185 -61.18 0.72 45.29
N GLY A 186 -61.60 0.38 44.07
CA GLY A 186 -62.28 -0.88 43.73
C GLY A 186 -63.78 -0.88 44.04
N ARG A 187 -64.36 -2.08 44.13
CA ARG A 187 -65.74 -2.33 44.61
C ARG A 187 -66.84 -1.61 43.82
N SER A 188 -66.59 -1.36 42.53
CA SER A 188 -67.44 -0.54 41.64
C SER A 188 -67.69 0.90 42.12
N VAL A 189 -66.83 1.43 42.99
CA VAL A 189 -66.85 2.85 43.38
C VAL A 189 -66.47 3.70 42.16
N PRO A 190 -67.27 4.72 41.79
CA PRO A 190 -66.92 5.65 40.71
C PRO A 190 -65.89 6.68 41.17
N GLN A 191 -64.85 6.88 40.36
CA GLN A 191 -63.81 7.87 40.54
C GLN A 191 -63.64 8.68 39.25
N SER A 192 -63.31 9.96 39.38
CA SER A 192 -63.11 10.87 38.25
C SER A 192 -61.77 11.59 38.36
N PHE A 193 -61.04 11.64 37.24
CA PHE A 193 -59.78 12.35 37.10
C PHE A 193 -59.89 13.37 35.95
N GLU A 194 -59.20 14.50 36.08
CA GLU A 194 -59.16 15.57 35.08
C GLU A 194 -57.70 15.96 34.81
N ALA A 195 -57.35 16.10 33.53
CA ALA A 195 -56.01 16.46 33.07
C ALA A 195 -56.02 17.68 32.15
N SER A 196 -55.08 18.59 32.32
CA SER A 196 -54.83 19.70 31.39
C SER A 196 -53.58 19.37 30.58
N LEU A 197 -53.70 19.32 29.24
CA LEU A 197 -52.57 19.08 28.35
C LEU A 197 -51.96 20.42 27.91
N GLU A 198 -50.64 20.52 27.98
CA GLU A 198 -49.88 21.70 27.53
C GLU A 198 -49.41 21.50 26.07
N PRO A 199 -49.49 22.51 25.18
CA PRO A 199 -49.10 22.34 23.78
C PRO A 199 -47.59 22.13 23.60
N ALA A 200 -47.19 21.21 22.73
CA ALA A 200 -45.79 20.83 22.47
C ALA A 200 -45.16 21.62 21.31
N TRP A 201 -45.49 22.90 21.17
CA TRP A 201 -45.04 23.77 20.08
C TRP A 201 -44.81 25.22 20.55
N ALA A 202 -44.10 26.01 19.74
CA ALA A 202 -43.93 27.45 19.92
C ALA A 202 -43.93 28.18 18.57
N THR A 203 -44.11 29.50 18.58
CA THR A 203 -44.15 30.33 17.37
C THR A 203 -42.77 30.89 17.05
N LEU A 204 -42.19 30.50 15.91
CA LEU A 204 -41.00 31.16 15.38
C LEU A 204 -41.38 32.21 14.33
N SER A 205 -40.89 33.43 14.52
CA SER A 205 -41.14 34.57 13.62
C SER A 205 -39.93 34.81 12.72
N PHE A 206 -40.10 34.62 11.41
CA PHE A 206 -39.05 34.71 10.40
C PHE A 206 -39.19 35.98 9.55
N THR A 207 -38.09 36.72 9.36
CA THR A 207 -38.03 37.90 8.48
C THR A 207 -36.76 37.85 7.63
N THR A 208 -36.85 38.29 6.37
CA THR A 208 -35.70 38.39 5.46
C THR A 208 -35.64 39.75 4.76
N SER A 209 -34.42 40.13 4.37
CA SER A 209 -34.15 41.27 3.49
C SER A 209 -33.44 40.77 2.23
N PRO A 210 -34.06 40.84 1.02
CA PRO A 210 -35.44 41.23 0.77
C PRO A 210 -36.46 40.16 1.21
N ALA A 211 -37.68 40.62 1.53
CA ALA A 211 -38.79 39.76 1.97
C ALA A 211 -39.39 38.92 0.83
N GLY A 212 -40.16 37.89 1.20
CA GLY A 212 -40.82 36.96 0.27
C GLY A 212 -40.03 35.67 0.01
N ALA A 213 -39.00 35.38 0.82
CA ALA A 213 -38.30 34.10 0.80
C ALA A 213 -39.21 32.97 1.31
N ASP A 214 -39.18 31.81 0.65
CA ASP A 214 -39.78 30.57 1.10
C ASP A 214 -39.18 30.16 2.46
N VAL A 215 -40.03 29.87 3.44
CA VAL A 215 -39.65 29.28 4.73
C VAL A 215 -39.90 27.78 4.65
N ILE A 216 -38.82 27.02 4.77
CA ILE A 216 -38.83 25.56 4.69
C ILE A 216 -38.35 25.04 6.05
N VAL A 217 -39.10 24.13 6.67
CA VAL A 217 -38.72 23.53 7.96
C VAL A 217 -38.80 22.01 7.85
N ASP A 218 -37.73 21.31 8.24
CA ASP A 218 -37.56 19.86 8.12
C ASP A 218 -37.83 19.31 6.69
N GLY A 219 -37.70 20.18 5.68
CA GLY A 219 -37.97 19.90 4.26
C GLY A 219 -39.39 20.22 3.75
N GLU A 220 -40.33 20.61 4.62
CA GLU A 220 -41.68 21.04 4.24
C GLU A 220 -41.79 22.57 4.10
N ILE A 221 -42.60 23.08 3.16
CA ILE A 221 -42.75 24.52 2.92
C ILE A 221 -43.88 25.08 3.79
N PHE A 222 -43.54 25.93 4.77
CA PHE A 222 -44.49 26.52 5.71
C PHE A 222 -45.13 27.83 5.20
N GLY A 223 -44.47 28.54 4.29
CA GLY A 223 -44.98 29.81 3.73
C GLY A 223 -43.85 30.70 3.21
N THR A 224 -44.07 32.01 3.16
CA THR A 224 -43.07 33.00 2.73
C THR A 224 -42.92 34.12 3.75
N THR A 225 -41.70 34.63 3.93
CA THR A 225 -41.39 35.70 4.91
C THR A 225 -42.02 37.06 4.55
N PRO A 226 -42.46 37.88 5.54
CA PRO A 226 -42.51 37.59 6.97
C PRO A 226 -43.53 36.51 7.34
N LEU A 227 -43.12 35.54 8.15
CA LEU A 227 -43.95 34.39 8.55
C LEU A 227 -43.82 34.12 10.04
N ASN A 228 -44.94 33.89 10.71
CA ASN A 228 -44.97 33.30 12.04
C ASN A 228 -45.39 31.83 11.87
N ALA A 229 -44.51 30.88 12.17
CA ALA A 229 -44.76 29.45 12.03
C ALA A 229 -44.84 28.78 13.40
N GLU A 230 -45.89 27.98 13.62
CA GLU A 230 -46.02 27.11 14.79
C GLU A 230 -45.15 25.87 14.58
N LEU A 231 -44.02 25.75 15.28
CA LEU A 231 -43.11 24.62 15.16
C LEU A 231 -43.20 23.72 16.40
N LEU A 232 -43.26 22.41 16.17
CA LEU A 232 -43.18 21.42 17.25
C LEU A 232 -41.81 21.46 17.92
N GLN A 233 -41.78 21.16 19.22
CA GLN A 233 -40.57 21.20 20.03
C GLN A 233 -39.42 20.30 19.53
N GLY A 234 -38.20 20.60 19.98
CA GLY A 234 -36.94 19.95 19.58
C GLY A 234 -36.24 20.65 18.41
N GLN A 235 -35.11 20.08 17.98
CA GLN A 235 -34.30 20.60 16.87
C GLN A 235 -35.08 20.58 15.53
N ARG A 236 -35.05 21.71 14.82
CA ARG A 236 -35.67 21.95 13.51
C ARG A 236 -34.64 22.52 12.54
N ASP A 237 -34.52 21.91 11.36
CA ASP A 237 -33.72 22.45 10.26
C ASP A 237 -34.55 23.50 9.53
N VAL A 238 -34.17 24.78 9.62
CA VAL A 238 -34.85 25.88 8.93
C VAL A 238 -34.03 26.39 7.77
N THR A 239 -34.56 26.24 6.57
CA THR A 239 -34.01 26.78 5.33
C THR A 239 -34.84 27.97 4.85
N LEU A 240 -34.19 29.11 4.61
CA LEU A 240 -34.77 30.31 4.00
C LEU A 240 -34.25 30.45 2.56
N LYS A 241 -35.16 30.49 1.59
CA LYS A 241 -34.81 30.42 0.17
C LYS A 241 -35.54 31.48 -0.65
N LEU A 242 -34.80 32.28 -1.41
CA LEU A 242 -35.38 33.24 -2.35
C LEU A 242 -34.76 33.09 -3.74
N THR A 243 -35.57 33.22 -4.79
CA THR A 243 -35.09 33.12 -6.18
C THR A 243 -34.05 34.19 -6.46
N GLY A 244 -32.94 33.81 -7.11
CA GLY A 244 -31.81 34.70 -7.39
C GLY A 244 -30.96 35.08 -6.17
N HIS A 245 -31.17 34.42 -5.02
CA HIS A 245 -30.40 34.64 -3.79
C HIS A 245 -29.78 33.33 -3.31
N LYS A 246 -28.72 33.42 -2.50
CA LYS A 246 -28.10 32.27 -1.83
C LYS A 246 -29.08 31.72 -0.79
N VAL A 247 -29.05 30.41 -0.60
CA VAL A 247 -29.84 29.73 0.43
C VAL A 247 -29.21 30.02 1.79
N TRP A 248 -30.03 30.36 2.78
CA TRP A 248 -29.65 30.44 4.19
C TRP A 248 -30.26 29.25 4.93
N GLN A 249 -29.55 28.70 5.91
CA GLN A 249 -29.97 27.52 6.65
C GLN A 249 -29.38 27.56 8.07
N GLU A 250 -30.20 27.32 9.09
CA GLU A 250 -29.80 27.27 10.50
C GLU A 250 -30.71 26.33 11.31
N ASP A 251 -30.13 25.61 12.27
CA ASP A 251 -30.86 24.71 13.19
C ASP A 251 -31.39 25.48 14.40
N PHE A 252 -32.68 25.31 14.72
CA PHE A 252 -33.31 25.89 15.91
C PHE A 252 -33.77 24.79 16.88
N ASP A 253 -33.36 24.87 18.15
CA ASP A 253 -33.91 24.03 19.23
C ASP A 253 -35.18 24.69 19.78
N VAL A 254 -36.35 24.15 19.39
CA VAL A 254 -37.66 24.76 19.71
C VAL A 254 -38.13 24.28 21.08
N ILE A 255 -38.30 25.20 22.02
CA ILE A 255 -38.84 24.92 23.36
C ILE A 255 -40.35 25.19 23.36
N ALA A 256 -41.15 24.23 23.82
CA ALA A 256 -42.61 24.36 23.86
C ALA A 256 -43.07 25.59 24.67
N GLY A 257 -43.95 26.41 24.09
CA GLY A 257 -44.45 27.65 24.71
C GLY A 257 -43.50 28.85 24.70
N GLU A 258 -42.24 28.72 24.26
CA GLU A 258 -41.29 29.84 24.17
C GLU A 258 -41.23 30.42 22.74
N ASP A 259 -42.15 31.35 22.44
CA ASP A 259 -42.16 32.09 21.16
C ASP A 259 -40.83 32.83 20.92
N PHE A 260 -40.25 32.66 19.73
CA PHE A 260 -38.95 33.23 19.36
C PHE A 260 -39.02 34.08 18.08
N VAL A 261 -38.24 35.16 18.04
CA VAL A 261 -38.12 36.04 16.87
C VAL A 261 -36.72 35.90 16.29
N VAL A 262 -36.63 35.29 15.12
CA VAL A 262 -35.36 35.14 14.39
C VAL A 262 -34.91 36.52 13.91
N PRO A 263 -33.64 36.92 14.13
CA PRO A 263 -33.10 38.16 13.60
C PRO A 263 -33.29 38.28 12.08
N GLU A 264 -33.44 39.51 11.55
CA GLU A 264 -33.67 39.74 10.12
C GLU A 264 -32.53 39.18 9.27
N VAL A 265 -32.83 38.16 8.46
CA VAL A 265 -31.85 37.48 7.61
C VAL A 265 -31.68 38.24 6.30
N ALA A 266 -30.58 38.96 6.15
CA ALA A 266 -30.19 39.58 4.89
C ALA A 266 -29.69 38.49 3.92
N LEU A 267 -30.46 38.20 2.88
CA LEU A 267 -30.12 37.18 1.88
C LEU A 267 -29.17 37.77 0.82
N GLU A 268 -27.99 37.17 0.66
CA GLU A 268 -27.06 37.55 -0.41
C GLU A 268 -27.62 37.19 -1.80
N PRO A 269 -27.44 38.03 -2.83
CA PRO A 269 -27.68 37.64 -4.22
C PRO A 269 -26.84 36.42 -4.64
N ALA A 270 -27.42 35.51 -5.41
CA ALA A 270 -26.74 34.31 -5.92
C ALA A 270 -25.69 34.68 -6.98
N ASP A 271 -24.49 34.11 -6.87
CA ASP A 271 -23.39 34.39 -7.80
C ASP A 271 -23.75 33.97 -9.24
N GLY A 272 -23.29 34.74 -10.23
CA GLY A 272 -23.49 34.45 -11.65
C GLY A 272 -22.34 33.64 -12.23
N LEU A 273 -22.64 32.62 -13.01
CA LEU A 273 -21.66 31.67 -13.52
C LEU A 273 -21.10 32.13 -14.87
N VAL A 274 -19.79 32.35 -14.97
CA VAL A 274 -19.13 32.81 -16.20
C VAL A 274 -18.25 31.73 -16.81
N PHE A 275 -18.62 31.31 -18.02
CA PHE A 275 -17.81 30.46 -18.88
C PHE A 275 -16.81 31.32 -19.66
N ILE A 276 -15.52 31.06 -19.47
CA ILE A 276 -14.42 31.87 -19.99
C ILE A 276 -13.61 31.05 -21.00
N ARG A 277 -13.61 31.48 -22.26
CA ARG A 277 -12.79 30.87 -23.34
C ARG A 277 -11.78 31.86 -23.92
N SER A 278 -10.75 31.31 -24.55
CA SER A 278 -9.85 32.09 -25.41
C SER A 278 -9.43 31.31 -26.65
N ASN A 279 -9.03 32.04 -27.70
CA ASN A 279 -8.31 31.53 -28.85
C ASN A 279 -6.96 32.26 -28.97
N PRO A 280 -5.81 31.59 -28.76
CA PRO A 280 -5.69 30.16 -28.46
C PRO A 280 -6.19 29.80 -27.05
N SER A 281 -6.52 28.53 -26.83
CA SER A 281 -6.86 27.98 -25.51
C SER A 281 -5.64 27.93 -24.58
N ALA A 282 -5.86 27.62 -23.30
CA ALA A 282 -4.86 27.67 -22.24
C ALA A 282 -4.16 29.05 -22.18
N ALA A 283 -4.95 30.11 -22.18
CA ALA A 283 -4.52 31.41 -21.69
C ALA A 283 -4.78 31.48 -20.18
N SER A 284 -3.85 32.08 -19.44
CA SER A 284 -4.00 32.40 -18.03
C SER A 284 -5.07 33.48 -17.84
N VAL A 285 -5.97 33.26 -16.88
CA VAL A 285 -7.05 34.17 -16.53
C VAL A 285 -6.80 34.75 -15.14
N THR A 286 -6.80 36.08 -15.03
CA THR A 286 -6.88 36.79 -13.74
C THR A 286 -8.16 37.61 -13.66
N ILE A 287 -8.76 37.68 -12.47
CA ILE A 287 -9.94 38.49 -12.18
C ILE A 287 -9.63 39.34 -10.95
N GLY A 288 -9.77 40.66 -11.07
CA GLY A 288 -9.31 41.60 -10.03
C GLY A 288 -7.79 41.55 -9.76
N GLY A 289 -7.01 40.97 -10.68
CA GLY A 289 -5.58 40.70 -10.52
C GLY A 289 -5.25 39.34 -9.87
N VAL A 290 -6.23 38.62 -9.32
CA VAL A 290 -6.06 37.28 -8.74
C VAL A 290 -6.16 36.22 -9.84
N PHE A 291 -5.21 35.28 -9.89
CA PHE A 291 -5.22 34.16 -10.84
C PHE A 291 -6.35 33.16 -10.53
N GLN A 292 -7.13 32.81 -11.56
CA GLN A 292 -8.29 31.91 -11.44
C GLN A 292 -8.09 30.57 -12.17
N GLY A 293 -7.21 30.50 -13.17
CA GLY A 293 -6.95 29.27 -13.92
C GLY A 293 -6.53 29.50 -15.37
N LEU A 294 -6.64 28.43 -16.18
CA LEU A 294 -6.37 28.45 -17.62
C LEU A 294 -7.67 28.22 -18.41
N THR A 295 -7.84 28.86 -19.56
CA THR A 295 -9.02 28.66 -20.43
C THR A 295 -9.03 27.29 -21.13
N PRO A 296 -10.21 26.66 -21.35
CA PRO A 296 -11.53 27.09 -20.91
C PRO A 296 -11.72 26.92 -19.39
N LEU A 297 -12.33 27.92 -18.75
CA LEU A 297 -12.52 28.01 -17.32
C LEU A 297 -13.97 28.39 -16.99
N GLU A 298 -14.48 27.94 -15.85
CA GLU A 298 -15.77 28.33 -15.29
C GLU A 298 -15.52 29.04 -13.95
N VAL A 299 -16.14 30.20 -13.73
CA VAL A 299 -15.95 31.00 -12.50
C VAL A 299 -17.28 31.57 -12.03
N ALA A 300 -17.63 31.36 -10.76
CA ALA A 300 -18.73 32.07 -10.11
C ALA A 300 -18.29 33.49 -9.75
N LEU A 301 -19.07 34.50 -10.16
CA LEU A 301 -18.78 35.91 -9.92
C LEU A 301 -19.95 36.59 -9.20
N THR A 302 -19.62 37.37 -8.18
CA THR A 302 -20.55 38.24 -7.44
C THR A 302 -21.35 39.11 -8.43
N PRO A 303 -22.69 39.10 -8.35
CA PRO A 303 -23.53 39.69 -9.38
C PRO A 303 -23.65 41.20 -9.21
N ASN A 304 -24.18 41.86 -10.23
CA ASN A 304 -24.43 43.30 -10.26
C ASN A 304 -23.20 44.22 -10.15
N GLU A 305 -21.96 43.70 -10.18
CA GLU A 305 -20.73 44.51 -10.27
C GLU A 305 -19.87 44.18 -11.52
N ASN A 306 -18.91 45.05 -11.83
CA ASN A 306 -18.06 44.93 -13.02
C ASN A 306 -16.74 44.24 -12.68
N HIS A 307 -16.60 42.97 -13.06
CA HIS A 307 -15.38 42.19 -12.93
C HIS A 307 -14.44 42.43 -14.11
N GLN A 308 -13.20 42.85 -13.82
CA GLN A 308 -12.15 42.98 -14.82
C GLN A 308 -11.42 41.64 -15.00
N VAL A 309 -11.60 41.02 -16.17
CA VAL A 309 -10.99 39.74 -16.55
C VAL A 309 -9.82 40.03 -17.49
N THR A 310 -8.60 39.67 -17.09
CA THR A 310 -7.39 39.83 -17.90
C THR A 310 -6.86 38.47 -18.33
N PHE A 311 -6.47 38.38 -19.59
CA PHE A 311 -6.01 37.19 -20.27
C PHE A 311 -4.54 37.36 -20.66
N PHE A 312 -3.72 36.37 -20.31
CA PHE A 312 -2.29 36.34 -20.61
C PHE A 312 -1.90 35.00 -21.24
N LYS A 313 -1.04 35.02 -22.26
CA LYS A 313 -0.46 33.82 -22.86
C LYS A 313 0.90 34.16 -23.47
N ASP A 314 1.91 33.35 -23.19
CA ASP A 314 3.27 33.55 -23.74
C ASP A 314 3.24 33.59 -25.27
N GLY A 315 3.90 34.59 -25.85
CA GLY A 315 3.87 34.84 -27.30
C GLY A 315 2.68 35.66 -27.82
N TYR A 316 1.74 36.09 -26.96
CA TYR A 316 0.54 36.85 -27.34
C TYR A 316 0.41 38.16 -26.58
N GLN A 317 -0.29 39.13 -27.18
CA GLN A 317 -0.63 40.37 -26.51
C GLN A 317 -1.70 40.08 -25.44
N SER A 318 -1.51 40.62 -24.23
CA SER A 318 -2.51 40.52 -23.16
C SER A 318 -3.77 41.28 -23.54
N SER A 319 -4.92 40.73 -23.17
CA SER A 319 -6.24 41.31 -23.45
C SER A 319 -7.04 41.41 -22.17
N THR A 320 -7.86 42.45 -22.04
CA THR A 320 -8.67 42.69 -20.84
C THR A 320 -10.12 42.96 -21.25
N SER A 321 -11.04 42.24 -20.63
CA SER A 321 -12.49 42.39 -20.78
C SER A 321 -13.14 42.76 -19.46
N SER A 322 -14.35 43.34 -19.52
CA SER A 322 -15.19 43.55 -18.34
C SER A 322 -16.42 42.67 -18.46
N VAL A 323 -16.78 41.97 -17.38
CA VAL A 323 -18.01 41.16 -17.31
C VAL A 323 -18.83 41.58 -16.09
N ARG A 324 -20.15 41.55 -16.24
CA ARG A 324 -21.13 41.80 -15.17
C ARG A 324 -22.25 40.77 -15.34
N THR A 325 -22.57 40.08 -14.26
CA THR A 325 -23.62 39.07 -14.21
C THR A 325 -24.84 39.61 -13.48
N GLU A 326 -26.01 39.12 -13.83
CA GLU A 326 -27.21 39.20 -12.97
C GLU A 326 -27.21 38.01 -11.99
N PRO A 327 -27.96 38.05 -10.88
CA PRO A 327 -27.94 36.96 -9.91
C PRO A 327 -28.44 35.64 -10.51
N ASN A 328 -27.71 34.53 -10.27
CA ASN A 328 -27.97 33.23 -10.89
C ASN A 328 -27.98 33.25 -12.45
N GLN A 329 -27.26 34.18 -13.08
CA GLN A 329 -27.11 34.24 -14.54
C GLN A 329 -25.91 33.42 -15.02
N GLU A 330 -26.12 32.49 -15.94
CA GLU A 330 -25.06 31.91 -16.76
C GLU A 330 -24.67 32.87 -17.90
N ARG A 331 -23.36 33.03 -18.16
CA ARG A 331 -22.85 33.91 -19.21
C ARG A 331 -21.56 33.37 -19.83
N GLU A 332 -21.42 33.43 -21.15
CA GLU A 332 -20.15 33.10 -21.83
C GLU A 332 -19.39 34.37 -22.22
N ILE A 333 -18.06 34.34 -22.06
CA ILE A 333 -17.11 35.29 -22.65
C ILE A 333 -16.03 34.53 -23.42
N SER A 334 -15.68 35.02 -24.62
CA SER A 334 -14.67 34.40 -25.48
C SER A 334 -13.79 35.47 -26.09
N VAL A 335 -12.48 35.37 -25.88
CA VAL A 335 -11.49 36.36 -26.36
C VAL A 335 -10.58 35.76 -27.42
N ARG A 336 -10.20 36.55 -28.43
CA ARG A 336 -9.06 36.24 -29.29
C ARG A 336 -7.84 36.99 -28.77
N LEU A 337 -6.71 36.29 -28.64
CA LEU A 337 -5.42 36.89 -28.36
C LEU A 337 -4.63 36.97 -29.67
N ASP A 338 -4.06 38.13 -29.96
CA ASP A 338 -3.25 38.31 -31.16
C ASP A 338 -1.77 38.01 -30.87
N PRO A 339 -1.07 37.25 -31.73
CA PRO A 339 0.31 36.84 -31.50
C PRO A 339 1.26 38.02 -31.68
N VAL A 340 2.27 38.10 -30.81
CA VAL A 340 3.37 39.05 -30.95
C VAL A 340 4.50 38.35 -31.69
N LEU A 341 4.97 38.95 -32.77
CA LEU A 341 5.98 38.38 -33.66
C LEU A 341 7.32 39.13 -33.56
N ALA A 342 8.40 38.44 -33.93
CA ALA A 342 9.76 38.98 -34.01
C ALA A 342 10.48 38.40 -35.25
N ASN A 343 11.25 39.24 -35.95
CA ASN A 343 12.07 38.80 -37.07
C ASN A 343 13.37 38.15 -36.58
N VAL A 344 13.65 36.94 -37.06
CA VAL A 344 14.86 36.17 -36.72
C VAL A 344 15.52 35.68 -38.00
N SER A 345 16.77 36.10 -38.21
CA SER A 345 17.59 35.63 -39.32
C SER A 345 18.27 34.33 -38.93
N VAL A 346 18.07 33.27 -39.71
CA VAL A 346 18.77 32.00 -39.54
C VAL A 346 19.85 31.91 -40.61
N VAL A 347 21.04 31.45 -40.21
CA VAL A 347 22.21 31.29 -41.09
C VAL A 347 22.87 29.94 -40.81
N SER A 348 22.84 29.04 -41.78
CA SER A 348 23.49 27.73 -41.74
C SER A 348 24.67 27.64 -42.72
N GLU A 349 25.70 26.92 -42.31
CA GLU A 349 26.63 26.24 -43.19
C GLU A 349 26.44 24.72 -42.98
N PRO A 350 26.14 23.92 -44.02
CA PRO A 350 25.97 24.32 -45.42
C PRO A 350 24.68 25.13 -45.67
N PRO A 351 24.63 25.92 -46.76
CA PRO A 351 23.61 26.95 -46.99
C PRO A 351 22.24 26.42 -47.43
N ASP A 352 22.17 25.13 -47.76
CA ASP A 352 21.02 24.37 -48.26
C ASP A 352 20.43 23.41 -47.21
N ALA A 353 20.84 23.53 -45.93
CA ALA A 353 20.22 22.80 -44.83
C ALA A 353 18.75 23.19 -44.64
N GLU A 354 17.93 22.25 -44.17
CA GLU A 354 16.51 22.46 -43.89
C GLU A 354 16.30 23.05 -42.49
N LEU A 355 15.33 23.96 -42.33
CA LEU A 355 14.94 24.58 -41.07
C LEU A 355 13.55 24.12 -40.63
N TYR A 356 13.46 23.73 -39.35
CA TYR A 356 12.25 23.31 -38.66
C TYR A 356 12.05 24.17 -37.41
N VAL A 357 10.79 24.53 -37.16
CA VAL A 357 10.38 25.33 -36.00
C VAL A 357 9.25 24.59 -35.30
N ASN A 358 9.45 24.18 -34.05
CA ASN A 358 8.54 23.29 -33.30
C ASN A 358 8.15 22.02 -34.10
N GLY A 359 9.07 21.48 -34.90
CA GLY A 359 8.85 20.32 -35.79
C GLY A 359 8.16 20.64 -37.13
N GLU A 360 7.76 21.89 -37.40
CA GLU A 360 7.16 22.30 -38.67
C GLU A 360 8.24 22.79 -39.66
N PHE A 361 8.24 22.25 -40.88
CA PHE A 361 9.19 22.65 -41.94
C PHE A 361 8.95 24.10 -42.38
N ARG A 362 10.01 24.92 -42.38
CA ARG A 362 9.98 26.33 -42.79
C ARG A 362 10.81 26.64 -44.04
N GLY A 363 11.40 25.63 -44.70
CA GLY A 363 12.21 25.81 -45.91
C GLY A 363 13.71 25.65 -45.66
N ALA A 364 14.54 26.24 -46.53
CA ALA A 364 15.99 26.30 -46.32
C ALA A 364 16.33 27.20 -45.12
N ALA A 365 17.42 26.91 -44.41
CA ALA A 365 17.77 27.61 -43.18
C ALA A 365 18.35 29.02 -43.40
N ASN A 366 18.92 29.33 -44.57
CA ASN A 366 19.42 30.68 -44.89
C ASN A 366 18.28 31.65 -45.28
N GLN A 367 17.53 32.14 -44.30
CA GLN A 367 16.43 33.09 -44.49
C GLN A 367 16.15 33.92 -43.21
N THR A 368 15.26 34.90 -43.32
CA THR A 368 14.65 35.58 -42.15
C THR A 368 13.21 35.12 -42.02
N ILE A 369 12.83 34.65 -40.83
CA ILE A 369 11.47 34.21 -40.51
C ILE A 369 10.86 35.06 -39.39
N GLU A 370 9.54 35.18 -39.41
CA GLU A 370 8.78 35.68 -38.26
C GLU A 370 8.55 34.54 -37.27
N LEU A 371 9.11 34.67 -36.08
CA LEU A 371 8.87 33.78 -34.94
C LEU A 371 7.96 34.45 -33.92
N MET A 372 7.30 33.64 -33.11
CA MET A 372 6.48 34.11 -31.99
C MET A 372 7.37 34.61 -30.85
N ALA A 373 6.88 35.59 -30.08
CA ALA A 373 7.54 36.15 -28.89
C ALA A 373 7.51 35.21 -27.67
N ALA A 374 7.84 33.93 -27.90
CA ALA A 374 7.83 32.84 -26.95
C ALA A 374 9.11 31.99 -27.15
N ASN A 375 9.32 31.00 -26.28
CA ASN A 375 10.32 29.98 -26.55
C ASN A 375 9.83 28.99 -27.62
N GLN A 376 10.66 28.70 -28.60
CA GLN A 376 10.40 27.78 -29.70
C GLN A 376 11.62 26.90 -29.95
N GLN A 377 11.40 25.64 -30.29
CA GLN A 377 12.45 24.72 -30.70
C GLN A 377 12.82 24.98 -32.15
N ILE A 378 14.12 25.17 -32.40
CA ILE A 378 14.72 25.38 -33.72
C ILE A 378 15.58 24.17 -34.04
N GLU A 379 15.25 23.45 -35.10
CA GLU A 379 16.06 22.35 -35.65
C GLU A 379 16.57 22.74 -37.04
N ILE A 380 17.86 22.51 -37.29
CA ILE A 380 18.50 22.66 -38.60
C ILE A 380 19.15 21.33 -38.96
N ARG A 381 18.77 20.75 -40.10
CA ARG A 381 19.17 19.38 -40.48
C ARG A 381 19.59 19.29 -41.94
N LYS A 382 20.41 18.30 -42.27
CA LYS A 382 20.75 17.92 -43.65
C LYS A 382 21.28 16.49 -43.70
N ASP A 383 20.92 15.76 -44.75
CA ASP A 383 21.48 14.43 -45.03
C ASP A 383 23.02 14.47 -45.13
N GLY A 384 23.68 13.52 -44.46
CA GLY A 384 25.15 13.46 -44.36
C GLY A 384 25.76 14.32 -43.24
N TYR A 385 24.93 15.05 -42.46
CA TYR A 385 25.35 15.90 -41.35
C TYR A 385 24.67 15.51 -40.03
N VAL A 386 25.28 15.88 -38.91
CA VAL A 386 24.65 15.83 -37.60
C VAL A 386 23.64 16.98 -37.51
N PRO A 387 22.35 16.74 -37.19
CA PRO A 387 21.37 17.80 -37.02
C PRO A 387 21.69 18.65 -35.79
N TYR A 388 21.34 19.93 -35.86
CA TYR A 388 21.46 20.88 -34.76
C TYR A 388 20.08 21.23 -34.22
N THR A 389 19.88 21.14 -32.91
CA THR A 389 18.63 21.50 -32.25
C THR A 389 18.91 22.43 -31.06
N THR A 390 18.13 23.50 -30.93
CA THR A 390 18.20 24.42 -29.78
C THR A 390 16.81 24.94 -29.43
N GLU A 391 16.59 25.23 -28.16
CA GLU A 391 15.51 26.13 -27.75
C GLU A 391 15.93 27.59 -28.05
N PHE A 392 14.99 28.41 -28.51
CA PHE A 392 15.22 29.81 -28.83
C PHE A 392 14.01 30.68 -28.43
N THR A 393 14.25 31.73 -27.63
CA THR A 393 13.20 32.66 -27.18
C THR A 393 13.29 33.99 -27.92
N SER A 394 12.39 34.21 -28.87
CA SER A 394 12.39 35.40 -29.74
C SER A 394 11.91 36.65 -29.00
N ARG A 395 12.64 37.77 -29.18
CA ARG A 395 12.35 39.06 -28.52
C ARG A 395 11.87 40.10 -29.54
N PRO A 396 10.64 40.62 -29.45
CA PRO A 396 10.16 41.69 -30.34
C PRO A 396 11.02 42.95 -30.27
N GLY A 397 11.16 43.64 -31.39
CA GLY A 397 11.91 44.91 -31.48
C GLY A 397 13.44 44.78 -31.43
N LEU A 398 14.00 43.57 -31.48
CA LEU A 398 15.44 43.30 -31.57
C LEU A 398 15.75 42.43 -32.79
N ASP A 399 16.71 42.87 -33.61
CA ASP A 399 17.27 42.04 -34.69
C ASP A 399 18.04 40.86 -34.06
N GLN A 400 17.63 39.64 -34.40
CA GLN A 400 18.20 38.41 -33.84
C GLN A 400 18.72 37.51 -34.96
N ILE A 401 19.86 36.85 -34.70
CA ILE A 401 20.52 35.97 -35.68
C ILE A 401 20.91 34.64 -35.03
N ILE A 402 20.45 33.53 -35.59
CA ILE A 402 20.88 32.17 -35.26
C ILE A 402 21.95 31.78 -36.28
N ARG A 403 23.17 31.43 -35.82
CA ARG A 403 24.29 31.02 -36.69
C ARG A 403 24.73 29.61 -36.35
N VAL A 404 24.74 28.72 -37.34
CA VAL A 404 25.01 27.29 -37.17
C VAL A 404 25.95 26.80 -38.25
N THR A 405 26.90 25.94 -37.87
CA THR A 405 27.68 25.13 -38.81
C THR A 405 27.45 23.67 -38.45
N LEU A 406 26.78 22.93 -39.33
CA LEU A 406 26.54 21.50 -39.14
C LEU A 406 27.85 20.73 -39.35
N LYS A 407 28.16 19.79 -38.47
CA LYS A 407 29.28 18.85 -38.69
C LYS A 407 28.83 17.75 -39.65
N SER A 408 29.67 17.38 -40.62
CA SER A 408 29.44 16.17 -41.40
C SER A 408 29.54 14.94 -40.50
N LEU A 409 28.87 13.84 -40.86
CA LEU A 409 28.97 12.58 -40.11
C LEU A 409 30.40 12.04 -40.09
N GLU A 410 31.20 12.31 -41.13
CA GLU A 410 32.62 11.98 -41.17
C GLU A 410 33.43 12.80 -40.16
N GLN A 411 33.25 14.13 -40.11
CA GLN A 411 33.93 14.96 -39.11
C GLN A 411 33.51 14.59 -37.69
N ALA A 412 32.22 14.31 -37.47
CA ALA A 412 31.73 13.84 -36.18
C ALA A 412 32.33 12.49 -35.76
N ARG A 413 32.59 11.58 -36.72
CA ARG A 413 33.31 10.32 -36.46
C ARG A 413 34.79 10.56 -36.14
N LEU A 414 35.46 11.46 -36.85
CA LEU A 414 36.87 11.81 -36.59
C LEU A 414 37.03 12.49 -35.22
N ASP A 415 36.12 13.40 -34.86
CA ASP A 415 36.09 14.07 -33.55
C ASP A 415 35.88 13.10 -32.37
N GLN A 416 35.40 11.88 -32.61
CA GLN A 416 35.23 10.83 -31.60
C GLN A 416 36.47 9.94 -31.42
N ILE A 417 37.40 9.93 -32.39
CA ILE A 417 38.62 9.13 -32.32
C ILE A 417 39.59 9.78 -31.33
N ARG A 418 39.90 9.07 -30.23
CA ARG A 418 40.82 9.56 -29.20
C ARG A 418 42.27 9.24 -29.58
N PRO A 419 43.24 10.15 -29.35
CA PRO A 419 44.66 9.86 -29.55
C PRO A 419 45.17 8.72 -28.65
N GLU A 420 44.52 8.50 -27.50
CA GLU A 420 44.84 7.47 -26.52
C GLU A 420 43.54 6.85 -25.98
N ILE A 421 43.57 5.56 -25.67
CA ILE A 421 42.48 4.80 -25.03
C ILE A 421 43.06 3.94 -23.90
N THR A 422 42.25 3.63 -22.89
CA THR A 422 42.62 2.70 -21.81
C THR A 422 41.73 1.46 -21.92
N SER A 423 42.31 0.27 -21.95
CA SER A 423 41.57 -0.99 -22.04
C SER A 423 40.92 -1.38 -20.71
N ALA A 424 40.01 -2.35 -20.74
CA ALA A 424 39.39 -2.95 -19.56
C ALA A 424 40.38 -3.52 -18.52
N ALA A 425 41.62 -3.83 -18.91
CA ALA A 425 42.69 -4.26 -18.01
C ALA A 425 43.52 -3.11 -17.41
N GLY A 426 43.28 -1.85 -17.80
CA GLY A 426 44.08 -0.70 -17.36
C GLY A 426 45.35 -0.47 -18.17
N GLN A 427 45.41 -0.97 -19.41
CA GLN A 427 46.51 -0.71 -20.34
C GLN A 427 46.19 0.54 -21.17
N ASP A 428 47.10 1.49 -21.23
CA ASP A 428 46.97 2.64 -22.14
C ASP A 428 47.56 2.30 -23.52
N LEU A 429 46.76 2.53 -24.56
CA LEU A 429 47.13 2.34 -25.96
C LEU A 429 47.11 3.67 -26.72
N LYS A 430 48.14 3.87 -27.54
CA LYS A 430 48.33 5.07 -28.38
C LYS A 430 47.84 4.81 -29.80
N LEU A 431 47.13 5.77 -30.38
CA LEU A 431 46.76 5.76 -31.80
C LEU A 431 47.94 6.14 -32.70
N PHE A 432 48.22 5.29 -33.66
CA PHE A 432 49.21 5.50 -34.72
C PHE A 432 48.54 5.78 -36.06
N TYR A 433 49.10 6.76 -36.77
CA TYR A 433 48.84 7.02 -38.19
C TYR A 433 50.10 6.62 -38.97
N PRO A 434 50.22 5.34 -39.36
CA PRO A 434 51.46 4.83 -39.93
C PRO A 434 51.61 5.24 -41.41
N GLY A 435 52.71 4.81 -42.03
CA GLY A 435 52.97 5.07 -43.45
C GLY A 435 53.91 4.03 -44.07
N SER A 436 54.44 4.35 -45.24
CA SER A 436 55.38 3.44 -45.93
C SER A 436 56.74 3.37 -45.23
N PHE A 437 57.31 2.17 -45.12
CA PHE A 437 58.67 1.95 -44.62
C PHE A 437 59.28 0.66 -45.20
N THR A 438 60.61 0.50 -45.14
CA THR A 438 61.28 -0.75 -45.51
C THR A 438 61.58 -1.58 -44.27
N MET A 439 60.93 -2.73 -44.17
CA MET A 439 61.08 -3.75 -43.13
C MET A 439 62.27 -4.67 -43.43
N GLY A 440 62.82 -5.34 -42.41
CA GLY A 440 63.94 -6.30 -42.55
C GLY A 440 65.34 -5.66 -42.53
N ALA A 441 66.37 -6.45 -42.85
CA ALA A 441 67.78 -6.09 -42.70
C ALA A 441 68.58 -6.17 -44.01
N SER A 442 69.58 -5.31 -44.16
CA SER A 442 70.46 -5.30 -45.33
C SER A 442 71.42 -6.49 -45.33
N ARG A 443 71.71 -7.06 -46.51
CA ARG A 443 72.71 -8.16 -46.65
C ARG A 443 74.14 -7.81 -46.20
N ARG A 444 74.41 -6.54 -45.88
CA ARG A 444 75.69 -6.05 -45.32
C ARG A 444 75.63 -5.75 -43.82
N GLU A 445 74.48 -5.93 -43.19
CA GLU A 445 74.23 -5.59 -41.79
C GLU A 445 74.81 -6.68 -40.86
N ALA A 446 75.77 -6.30 -40.02
CA ALA A 446 76.35 -7.20 -39.02
C ALA A 446 75.27 -7.65 -38.02
N GLY A 447 75.16 -8.98 -37.86
CA GLY A 447 74.14 -9.66 -37.05
C GLY A 447 72.99 -10.30 -37.86
N ARG A 448 72.80 -9.95 -39.14
CA ARG A 448 71.61 -10.38 -39.90
C ARG A 448 71.48 -11.92 -40.08
N ARG A 449 70.34 -12.48 -39.64
CA ARG A 449 69.89 -13.85 -39.96
C ARG A 449 69.23 -13.93 -41.36
N PRO A 450 69.16 -15.11 -42.01
CA PRO A 450 68.64 -15.25 -43.39
C PRO A 450 67.17 -14.83 -43.58
N ASN A 451 66.35 -14.98 -42.54
CA ASN A 451 64.90 -14.73 -42.47
C ASN A 451 64.52 -13.22 -42.50
N GLU A 452 65.48 -12.31 -42.39
CA GLU A 452 65.28 -10.86 -42.33
C GLU A 452 65.39 -10.18 -43.71
N ASN A 453 64.60 -10.62 -44.69
CA ASN A 453 64.63 -10.03 -46.04
C ASN A 453 64.05 -8.61 -46.05
N LEU A 454 64.66 -7.72 -46.86
CA LEU A 454 64.11 -6.38 -47.07
C LEU A 454 62.77 -6.48 -47.81
N ARG A 455 61.74 -5.83 -47.26
CA ARG A 455 60.38 -5.74 -47.81
C ARG A 455 59.91 -4.30 -47.71
N ASP A 456 59.39 -3.75 -48.78
CA ASP A 456 58.72 -2.44 -48.73
C ASP A 456 57.28 -2.65 -48.27
N ILE A 457 56.88 -1.97 -47.20
CA ILE A 457 55.57 -2.09 -46.57
C ILE A 457 54.85 -0.75 -46.68
N LYS A 458 53.54 -0.78 -46.87
CA LYS A 458 52.65 0.38 -46.74
C LYS A 458 51.54 0.05 -45.74
N LEU A 459 51.58 0.69 -44.59
CA LEU A 459 50.46 0.65 -43.65
C LEU A 459 49.51 1.80 -44.00
N GLU A 460 48.23 1.49 -44.21
CA GLU A 460 47.17 2.46 -44.56
C GLU A 460 46.14 2.62 -43.44
N ARG A 461 45.89 1.57 -42.64
CA ARG A 461 44.96 1.60 -41.50
C ARG A 461 45.63 2.17 -40.25
N PRO A 462 45.08 3.23 -39.62
CA PRO A 462 45.46 3.61 -38.27
C PRO A 462 45.18 2.49 -37.27
N PHE A 463 46.04 2.31 -36.27
CA PHE A 463 45.91 1.27 -35.25
C PHE A 463 46.28 1.79 -33.86
N TYR A 464 45.72 1.16 -32.81
CA TYR A 464 46.14 1.38 -31.44
C TYR A 464 47.20 0.33 -31.04
N MET A 465 48.21 0.74 -30.27
CA MET A 465 49.20 -0.17 -29.68
C MET A 465 49.47 0.23 -28.23
N ALA A 466 49.58 -0.75 -27.33
CA ALA A 466 49.87 -0.54 -25.92
C ALA A 466 51.23 0.16 -25.72
N TYR A 467 51.31 1.03 -24.71
CA TYR A 467 52.55 1.73 -24.38
C TYR A 467 53.69 0.81 -23.88
N ARG A 468 53.34 -0.37 -23.37
CA ARG A 468 54.23 -1.30 -22.63
C ARG A 468 53.75 -2.74 -22.79
N GLU A 469 54.63 -3.68 -22.47
CA GLU A 469 54.34 -5.12 -22.42
C GLU A 469 53.18 -5.43 -21.44
N VAL A 470 52.40 -6.49 -21.73
CA VAL A 470 51.30 -6.94 -20.85
C VAL A 470 51.87 -7.43 -19.52
N THR A 471 51.37 -6.90 -18.39
CA THR A 471 51.89 -7.28 -17.06
C THR A 471 51.23 -8.50 -16.45
N ASN A 472 51.88 -9.09 -15.45
CA ASN A 472 51.30 -10.16 -14.63
C ASN A 472 49.99 -9.74 -13.93
N ALA A 473 49.82 -8.48 -13.55
CA ALA A 473 48.57 -7.99 -12.98
C ALA A 473 47.44 -7.95 -14.02
N GLU A 474 47.73 -7.44 -15.22
CA GLU A 474 46.76 -7.31 -16.31
C GLU A 474 46.32 -8.67 -16.86
N LEU A 475 47.24 -9.63 -17.02
CA LEU A 475 46.92 -10.96 -17.52
C LEU A 475 46.09 -11.78 -16.52
N ARG A 476 46.30 -11.59 -15.20
CA ARG A 476 45.51 -12.28 -14.16
C ARG A 476 44.05 -11.83 -14.06
N LEU A 477 43.65 -10.77 -14.77
CA LEU A 477 42.24 -10.40 -14.92
C LEU A 477 41.48 -11.36 -15.88
N PHE A 478 42.21 -11.97 -16.81
CA PHE A 478 41.75 -13.03 -17.71
C PHE A 478 42.00 -14.42 -17.12
N ASP A 479 43.17 -14.62 -16.52
CA ASP A 479 43.69 -15.93 -16.08
C ASP A 479 44.21 -15.87 -14.63
N SER A 480 43.32 -16.08 -13.64
CA SER A 480 43.65 -15.90 -12.22
C SER A 480 44.82 -16.76 -11.73
N GLU A 481 45.05 -17.90 -12.37
CA GLU A 481 46.10 -18.86 -12.03
C GLU A 481 47.42 -18.60 -12.76
N HIS A 482 47.52 -17.53 -13.57
CA HIS A 482 48.75 -17.20 -14.30
C HIS A 482 49.94 -16.98 -13.36
N SER A 483 51.03 -17.70 -13.62
CA SER A 483 52.33 -17.48 -12.99
C SER A 483 53.47 -17.49 -14.01
N SER A 484 54.18 -16.37 -14.07
CA SER A 484 55.45 -16.21 -14.79
C SER A 484 56.62 -16.95 -14.12
N GLY A 485 56.42 -17.50 -12.92
CA GLY A 485 57.38 -18.38 -12.24
C GLY A 485 58.62 -17.67 -11.67
N THR A 486 59.71 -18.43 -11.54
CA THR A 486 60.95 -17.97 -10.87
C THR A 486 62.21 -18.46 -11.57
N ILE A 487 63.31 -17.72 -11.42
CA ILE A 487 64.62 -18.05 -11.97
C ILE A 487 65.73 -17.76 -10.94
N GLN A 488 66.58 -18.75 -10.65
CA GLN A 488 67.60 -18.68 -9.58
C GLN A 488 67.06 -18.21 -8.19
N GLY A 489 65.77 -18.40 -7.92
CA GLY A 489 65.11 -17.95 -6.70
C GLY A 489 64.58 -16.51 -6.72
N LEU A 490 64.81 -15.76 -7.81
CA LEU A 490 64.14 -14.49 -8.09
C LEU A 490 62.80 -14.74 -8.79
N THR A 491 61.79 -13.93 -8.50
CA THR A 491 60.47 -14.03 -9.13
C THR A 491 60.39 -13.22 -10.42
N LEU A 492 59.70 -13.76 -11.42
CA LEU A 492 59.30 -13.09 -12.67
C LEU A 492 57.83 -12.63 -12.60
N ASP A 493 57.19 -12.85 -11.45
CA ASP A 493 55.75 -12.95 -11.28
C ASP A 493 55.14 -11.76 -10.51
N ASN A 494 55.95 -10.72 -10.25
CA ASN A 494 55.46 -9.50 -9.61
C ASN A 494 54.46 -8.78 -10.52
N GLU A 495 53.47 -8.12 -9.92
CA GLU A 495 52.36 -7.43 -10.60
C GLU A 495 52.78 -6.53 -11.76
N GLY A 496 53.89 -5.77 -11.61
CA GLY A 496 54.40 -4.86 -12.65
C GLY A 496 55.49 -5.42 -13.59
N GLN A 497 55.89 -6.69 -13.46
CA GLN A 497 56.73 -7.37 -14.46
C GLN A 497 55.89 -7.82 -15.66
N PRO A 498 56.49 -7.96 -16.86
CA PRO A 498 55.80 -8.51 -18.02
C PRO A 498 55.41 -9.97 -17.77
N ALA A 499 54.27 -10.38 -18.34
CA ALA A 499 53.82 -11.76 -18.27
C ALA A 499 54.64 -12.65 -19.24
N VAL A 500 55.27 -13.69 -18.68
CA VAL A 500 56.05 -14.70 -19.42
C VAL A 500 55.49 -16.11 -19.18
N GLN A 501 55.99 -17.10 -19.92
CA GLN A 501 55.39 -18.45 -20.02
C GLN A 501 53.98 -18.46 -20.66
N VAL A 502 53.66 -17.42 -21.44
CA VAL A 502 52.41 -17.27 -22.19
C VAL A 502 52.63 -17.78 -23.63
N SER A 503 51.84 -18.77 -24.09
CA SER A 503 51.84 -19.21 -25.48
C SER A 503 51.12 -18.21 -26.40
N TRP A 504 51.37 -18.27 -27.71
CA TRP A 504 50.71 -17.38 -28.67
C TRP A 504 49.18 -17.44 -28.55
N THR A 505 48.62 -18.65 -28.46
CA THR A 505 47.17 -18.87 -28.29
C THR A 505 46.62 -18.20 -27.03
N ARG A 506 47.32 -18.28 -25.89
CA ARG A 506 46.87 -17.65 -24.64
C ARG A 506 46.90 -16.12 -24.73
N ALA A 507 47.86 -15.55 -25.46
CA ALA A 507 47.93 -14.12 -25.74
C ALA A 507 46.82 -13.66 -26.73
N ALA A 508 46.52 -14.45 -27.76
CA ALA A 508 45.42 -14.19 -28.69
C ALA A 508 44.04 -14.26 -27.99
N LEU A 509 43.85 -15.23 -27.08
CA LEU A 509 42.63 -15.34 -26.26
C LEU A 509 42.48 -14.17 -25.28
N TYR A 510 43.57 -13.69 -24.68
CA TYR A 510 43.56 -12.46 -23.86
C TYR A 510 43.05 -11.24 -24.63
N CYS A 511 43.47 -11.07 -25.89
CA CYS A 511 42.97 -10.01 -26.76
C CYS A 511 41.46 -10.16 -27.09
N ASN A 512 40.98 -11.38 -27.31
CA ASN A 512 39.54 -11.61 -27.44
C ASN A 512 38.80 -11.27 -26.14
N TRP A 513 39.28 -11.70 -24.97
CA TRP A 513 38.68 -11.39 -23.67
C TRP A 513 38.57 -9.88 -23.39
N LEU A 514 39.62 -9.10 -23.71
CA LEU A 514 39.57 -7.62 -23.65
C LEU A 514 38.46 -7.05 -24.54
N SER A 515 38.30 -7.63 -25.74
CA SER A 515 37.24 -7.22 -26.68
C SER A 515 35.85 -7.53 -26.13
N GLU A 516 35.67 -8.65 -25.42
CA GLU A 516 34.40 -9.01 -24.76
C GLU A 516 34.06 -8.05 -23.61
N GLN A 517 35.05 -7.60 -22.82
CA GLN A 517 34.80 -6.65 -21.72
C GLN A 517 34.27 -5.29 -22.22
N GLU A 518 34.64 -4.92 -23.45
CA GLU A 518 34.25 -3.63 -24.08
C GLU A 518 33.13 -3.79 -25.13
N GLY A 519 32.62 -5.01 -25.35
CA GLY A 519 31.57 -5.30 -26.35
C GLY A 519 32.02 -5.13 -27.80
N LEU A 520 33.32 -5.21 -28.07
CA LEU A 520 33.92 -5.06 -29.39
C LEU A 520 33.85 -6.37 -30.20
N PRO A 521 33.78 -6.32 -31.54
CA PRO A 521 33.85 -7.52 -32.37
C PRO A 521 35.18 -8.26 -32.18
N LEU A 522 35.13 -9.55 -31.89
CA LEU A 522 36.32 -10.40 -31.72
C LEU A 522 37.19 -10.42 -32.98
N TYR A 523 38.51 -10.31 -32.79
CA TYR A 523 39.47 -10.44 -33.88
C TYR A 523 39.78 -11.91 -34.19
N TYR A 524 40.02 -12.74 -33.17
CA TYR A 524 40.34 -14.16 -33.38
C TYR A 524 39.07 -15.02 -33.38
N GLN A 525 39.05 -16.03 -34.25
CA GLN A 525 38.00 -17.05 -34.31
C GLN A 525 38.49 -18.28 -33.55
N VAL A 526 37.69 -18.78 -32.61
CA VAL A 526 38.09 -19.79 -31.63
C VAL A 526 37.12 -20.97 -31.68
N GLU A 527 37.64 -22.20 -31.65
CA GLU A 527 36.87 -23.42 -31.44
C GLU A 527 37.48 -24.20 -30.27
N GLY A 528 36.71 -24.38 -29.19
CA GLY A 528 37.25 -24.85 -27.91
C GLY A 528 38.21 -23.83 -27.30
N GLU A 529 39.48 -24.19 -27.17
CA GLU A 529 40.58 -23.32 -26.73
C GLU A 529 41.57 -23.00 -27.87
N GLU A 530 41.30 -23.47 -29.11
CA GLU A 530 42.20 -23.30 -30.26
C GLU A 530 41.74 -22.13 -31.15
N VAL A 531 42.70 -21.32 -31.62
CA VAL A 531 42.45 -20.24 -32.59
C VAL A 531 42.49 -20.83 -34.01
N ILE A 532 41.35 -20.85 -34.67
CA ILE A 532 41.14 -21.46 -36.00
C ILE A 532 41.14 -20.46 -37.15
N GLY A 533 41.15 -19.15 -36.86
CA GLY A 533 41.08 -18.09 -37.87
C GLY A 533 41.03 -16.69 -37.25
N PHE A 534 40.77 -15.67 -38.08
CA PHE A 534 40.62 -14.28 -37.64
C PHE A 534 39.73 -13.45 -38.58
N ASN A 535 39.22 -12.33 -38.08
CA ASN A 535 38.42 -11.36 -38.80
C ASN A 535 39.22 -10.05 -39.00
N PRO A 536 39.77 -9.78 -40.20
CA PRO A 536 40.60 -8.60 -40.46
C PRO A 536 39.86 -7.26 -40.35
N ASP A 537 38.53 -7.27 -40.31
CA ASP A 537 37.69 -6.06 -40.21
C ASP A 537 37.03 -5.91 -38.83
N ALA A 538 37.38 -6.75 -37.87
CA ALA A 538 37.07 -6.53 -36.46
C ALA A 538 37.81 -5.29 -35.90
N LEU A 539 37.18 -4.63 -34.93
CA LEU A 539 37.71 -3.47 -34.21
C LEU A 539 38.11 -3.79 -32.76
N GLY A 540 38.03 -5.06 -32.35
CA GLY A 540 38.53 -5.53 -31.07
C GLY A 540 40.05 -5.58 -30.98
N TYR A 541 40.54 -5.87 -29.78
CA TYR A 541 41.96 -6.05 -29.48
C TYR A 541 42.52 -7.28 -30.18
N ARG A 542 43.82 -7.23 -30.47
CA ARG A 542 44.60 -8.30 -31.10
C ARG A 542 46.09 -8.08 -30.83
N LEU A 543 46.91 -9.09 -31.16
CA LEU A 543 48.34 -8.88 -31.30
C LEU A 543 48.63 -7.94 -32.50
N PRO A 544 49.67 -7.10 -32.43
CA PRO A 544 50.11 -6.31 -33.58
C PRO A 544 50.60 -7.25 -34.69
N THR A 545 50.55 -6.81 -35.95
CA THR A 545 51.26 -7.52 -37.02
C THR A 545 52.76 -7.31 -36.90
N GLU A 546 53.55 -8.20 -37.49
CA GLU A 546 55.01 -8.05 -37.53
C GLU A 546 55.42 -6.71 -38.19
N ALA A 547 54.62 -6.25 -39.16
CA ALA A 547 54.79 -4.98 -39.84
C ALA A 547 54.44 -3.77 -38.98
N GLU A 548 53.35 -3.80 -38.20
CA GLU A 548 52.99 -2.73 -37.27
C GLU A 548 54.02 -2.59 -36.16
N TRP A 549 54.43 -3.72 -35.55
CA TRP A 549 55.50 -3.77 -34.56
C TRP A 549 56.81 -3.22 -35.14
N ALA A 550 57.21 -3.66 -36.33
CA ALA A 550 58.43 -3.20 -36.98
C ALA A 550 58.38 -1.73 -37.41
N TRP A 551 57.21 -1.18 -37.73
CA TRP A 551 57.03 0.25 -38.00
C TRP A 551 57.26 1.05 -36.70
N VAL A 552 56.51 0.74 -35.64
CA VAL A 552 56.61 1.44 -34.34
C VAL A 552 58.01 1.37 -33.76
N ALA A 553 58.65 0.20 -33.80
CA ALA A 553 60.01 0.04 -33.29
C ALA A 553 61.04 0.84 -34.12
N ARG A 554 60.95 0.82 -35.45
CA ARG A 554 62.08 1.22 -36.32
C ARG A 554 61.94 2.57 -37.01
N THR A 555 60.76 3.14 -37.17
CA THR A 555 60.64 4.42 -37.89
C THR A 555 60.78 5.60 -36.93
N ASP A 556 61.65 6.55 -37.26
CA ASP A 556 61.94 7.71 -36.40
C ASP A 556 60.98 8.90 -36.60
N GLY A 557 59.89 8.71 -37.34
CA GLY A 557 58.97 9.77 -37.77
C GLY A 557 59.51 10.71 -38.87
N SER A 558 60.82 10.72 -39.13
CA SER A 558 61.44 11.50 -40.21
C SER A 558 61.63 10.69 -41.51
N GLY A 559 61.42 9.38 -41.44
CA GLY A 559 61.51 8.44 -42.56
C GLY A 559 62.76 7.57 -42.56
N ASN A 560 63.62 7.67 -41.54
CA ASN A 560 64.73 6.75 -41.38
C ASN A 560 64.27 5.42 -40.75
N VAL A 561 65.07 4.37 -40.96
CA VAL A 561 64.83 3.04 -40.38
C VAL A 561 65.99 2.73 -39.42
N LEU A 562 65.66 2.63 -38.13
CA LEU A 562 66.61 2.37 -37.05
C LEU A 562 67.09 0.90 -37.03
N LYS A 563 68.31 0.71 -36.52
CA LYS A 563 68.91 -0.61 -36.27
C LYS A 563 68.63 -1.11 -34.85
N TYR A 564 68.90 -0.26 -33.86
CA TYR A 564 68.53 -0.40 -32.45
C TYR A 564 67.66 0.81 -32.03
N PRO A 565 66.90 0.77 -30.92
CA PRO A 565 66.15 1.94 -30.44
C PRO A 565 67.02 3.19 -30.24
N TRP A 566 68.27 3.01 -29.80
CA TRP A 566 69.26 4.06 -29.60
C TRP A 566 70.11 4.37 -30.86
N GLY A 567 69.67 3.97 -32.06
CA GLY A 567 70.36 4.20 -33.33
C GLY A 567 71.29 3.05 -33.74
N ASP A 568 72.58 3.36 -33.94
CA ASP A 568 73.59 2.41 -34.48
C ASP A 568 74.75 2.09 -33.50
N GLN A 569 74.82 2.74 -32.34
CA GLN A 569 75.95 2.60 -31.42
C GLN A 569 76.01 1.20 -30.78
N LEU A 570 77.24 0.69 -30.58
CA LEU A 570 77.53 -0.39 -29.63
C LEU A 570 78.79 -0.03 -28.81
N PRO A 571 78.84 -0.35 -27.49
CA PRO A 571 77.74 -0.88 -26.68
C PRO A 571 76.55 0.10 -26.57
N PRO A 572 75.37 -0.37 -26.15
CA PRO A 572 74.22 0.49 -25.89
C PRO A 572 74.56 1.56 -24.84
N PRO A 573 73.89 2.72 -24.86
CA PRO A 573 73.99 3.71 -23.77
C PRO A 573 73.41 3.14 -22.46
N GLU A 574 73.74 3.76 -21.33
CA GLU A 574 73.13 3.44 -20.03
C GLU A 574 71.58 3.55 -20.12
N ASN A 575 70.88 2.60 -19.52
CA ASN A 575 69.41 2.48 -19.53
C ASN A 575 68.77 2.29 -20.92
N ALA A 576 69.48 1.66 -21.88
CA ALA A 576 68.98 1.37 -23.22
C ALA A 576 67.91 0.26 -23.30
N GLY A 577 67.80 -0.59 -22.27
CA GLY A 577 66.94 -1.76 -22.22
C GLY A 577 67.49 -2.80 -21.24
N ASN A 578 66.73 -3.88 -21.02
CA ASN A 578 67.14 -5.03 -20.22
C ASN A 578 67.65 -6.16 -21.12
N PHE A 579 68.91 -6.58 -20.96
CA PHE A 579 69.60 -7.50 -21.87
C PHE A 579 70.39 -8.56 -21.08
N ALA A 580 70.98 -9.53 -21.79
CA ALA A 580 71.93 -10.44 -21.14
C ALA A 580 73.22 -9.69 -20.79
N ASP A 581 73.29 -9.17 -19.58
CA ASP A 581 74.32 -8.27 -19.07
C ASP A 581 75.41 -8.96 -18.20
N VAL A 582 76.29 -8.19 -17.55
CA VAL A 582 77.33 -8.75 -16.68
C VAL A 582 76.79 -9.50 -15.44
N THR A 583 75.57 -9.25 -14.99
CA THR A 583 74.97 -9.89 -13.80
C THR A 583 74.53 -11.32 -14.10
N VAL A 584 73.93 -11.58 -15.27
CA VAL A 584 73.44 -12.91 -15.68
C VAL A 584 74.53 -13.82 -16.23
N ARG A 585 75.77 -13.34 -16.33
CA ARG A 585 76.91 -14.06 -16.92
C ARG A 585 77.19 -15.43 -16.31
N ALA A 586 76.98 -15.59 -15.01
CA ALA A 586 77.16 -16.87 -14.31
C ALA A 586 76.09 -17.92 -14.67
N TYR A 587 75.00 -17.50 -15.32
CA TYR A 587 73.85 -18.34 -15.67
C TYR A 587 73.72 -18.56 -17.18
N LEU A 588 73.84 -17.51 -18.00
CA LEU A 588 73.72 -17.59 -19.47
C LEU A 588 75.07 -17.83 -20.19
N GLY A 589 76.19 -17.49 -19.56
CA GLY A 589 77.55 -17.67 -20.11
C GLY A 589 77.95 -16.61 -21.14
N GLU A 590 77.25 -16.51 -22.27
CA GLU A 590 77.44 -15.45 -23.27
C GLU A 590 76.54 -14.25 -22.92
N VAL A 591 77.16 -13.07 -22.82
CA VAL A 591 76.53 -11.83 -22.36
C VAL A 591 77.21 -10.63 -23.04
N MET A 592 76.51 -9.49 -23.02
CA MET A 592 77.04 -8.21 -23.46
C MET A 592 78.24 -7.78 -22.60
N PHE A 593 79.28 -7.27 -23.25
CA PHE A 593 80.47 -6.77 -22.57
C PHE A 593 80.32 -5.28 -22.26
N ASP A 594 80.70 -4.89 -21.03
CA ASP A 594 80.67 -3.50 -20.53
C ASP A 594 79.27 -2.86 -20.49
N TYR A 595 78.23 -3.68 -20.26
CA TYR A 595 76.85 -3.24 -20.01
C TYR A 595 76.31 -3.83 -18.70
N ASN A 596 75.51 -3.05 -17.97
CA ASN A 596 74.84 -3.44 -16.73
C ASN A 596 73.52 -2.66 -16.63
N ASP A 597 72.38 -3.35 -16.67
CA ASP A 597 71.06 -2.74 -16.44
C ASP A 597 70.56 -2.92 -14.99
N ASN A 598 71.29 -3.72 -14.19
CA ASN A 598 71.02 -4.07 -12.79
C ASN A 598 69.87 -5.08 -12.57
N TYR A 599 69.36 -5.73 -13.62
CA TYR A 599 68.33 -6.77 -13.52
C TYR A 599 68.86 -8.15 -13.94
N PHE A 600 68.78 -9.12 -13.04
CA PHE A 600 69.18 -10.52 -13.33
C PHE A 600 68.17 -11.27 -14.23
N ALA A 601 66.99 -10.70 -14.47
CA ALA A 601 65.92 -11.27 -15.29
C ALA A 601 64.97 -10.15 -15.70
N THR A 602 63.69 -10.42 -15.98
CA THR A 602 62.72 -9.39 -16.37
C THR A 602 62.65 -8.25 -15.35
N ALA A 603 62.67 -7.02 -15.87
CA ALA A 603 62.44 -5.79 -15.13
C ALA A 603 60.93 -5.51 -15.05
N PRO A 604 60.48 -4.64 -14.12
CA PRO A 604 59.17 -4.00 -14.25
C PRO A 604 59.05 -3.31 -15.61
N VAL A 605 57.88 -3.39 -16.24
CA VAL A 605 57.67 -2.75 -17.55
C VAL A 605 57.83 -1.23 -17.45
N ALA A 606 58.25 -0.59 -18.55
CA ALA A 606 58.60 0.83 -18.61
C ALA A 606 59.72 1.29 -17.65
N SER A 607 60.65 0.39 -17.29
CA SER A 607 61.85 0.74 -16.50
C SER A 607 62.93 1.51 -17.29
N PHE A 608 62.88 1.47 -18.63
CA PHE A 608 63.90 2.01 -19.53
C PHE A 608 63.40 3.21 -20.34
N ALA A 609 64.27 3.84 -21.11
CA ALA A 609 63.87 4.96 -21.96
C ALA A 609 62.93 4.47 -23.10
N PRO A 610 61.78 5.12 -23.32
CA PRO A 610 60.91 4.78 -24.44
C PRO A 610 61.50 5.26 -25.77
N ASN A 611 61.00 4.70 -26.88
CA ASN A 611 61.31 5.19 -28.21
C ASN A 611 60.70 6.59 -28.48
N GLN A 612 61.01 7.16 -29.65
CA GLN A 612 60.48 8.43 -30.15
C GLN A 612 58.94 8.54 -30.20
N TYR A 613 58.21 7.42 -30.12
CA TYR A 613 56.75 7.38 -30.06
C TYR A 613 56.19 7.26 -28.63
N GLY A 614 57.05 7.05 -27.63
CA GLY A 614 56.69 6.85 -26.24
C GLY A 614 56.48 5.38 -25.84
N ILE A 615 56.73 4.42 -26.75
CA ILE A 615 56.56 2.99 -26.47
C ILE A 615 57.84 2.44 -25.82
N PHE A 616 57.67 1.64 -24.77
CA PHE A 616 58.74 1.11 -23.94
C PHE A 616 59.19 -0.30 -24.37
N ASP A 617 60.37 -0.71 -23.89
CA ASP A 617 60.88 -2.09 -23.84
C ASP A 617 61.08 -2.88 -25.17
N LEU A 618 60.65 -2.35 -26.34
CA LEU A 618 60.75 -2.93 -27.71
C LEU A 618 62.13 -3.48 -28.15
N ALA A 619 63.20 -3.19 -27.42
CA ALA A 619 64.39 -4.03 -27.41
C ALA A 619 64.87 -4.23 -25.97
N GLY A 620 64.54 -5.38 -25.41
CA GLY A 620 65.01 -5.84 -24.12
C GLY A 620 63.91 -6.63 -23.43
N ASN A 621 63.99 -6.74 -22.11
CA ASN A 621 62.98 -7.28 -21.21
C ASN A 621 62.39 -8.64 -21.65
N VAL A 622 61.28 -8.70 -22.39
CA VAL A 622 60.78 -9.95 -23.01
C VAL A 622 60.61 -9.86 -24.52
N SER A 623 60.75 -11.00 -25.20
CA SER A 623 60.45 -11.06 -26.63
C SER A 623 58.94 -11.19 -26.85
N GLU A 624 58.40 -10.38 -27.76
CA GLU A 624 56.97 -10.17 -27.95
C GLU A 624 56.38 -11.08 -29.04
N TRP A 625 55.19 -11.63 -28.77
CA TRP A 625 54.38 -12.31 -29.79
C TRP A 625 53.71 -11.30 -30.72
N VAL A 626 53.80 -11.54 -32.03
CA VAL A 626 53.01 -10.83 -33.05
C VAL A 626 52.03 -11.76 -33.74
N HIS A 627 51.04 -11.21 -34.44
CA HIS A 627 49.98 -11.97 -35.11
C HIS A 627 50.53 -12.96 -36.16
N ASP A 628 51.49 -12.52 -36.97
CA ASP A 628 51.97 -13.21 -38.18
C ASP A 628 52.52 -14.63 -37.91
N TYR A 629 52.03 -15.62 -38.65
CA TYR A 629 52.70 -16.91 -38.78
C TYR A 629 54.15 -16.74 -39.24
N TYR A 630 55.08 -17.46 -38.63
CA TYR A 630 56.48 -17.39 -38.98
C TYR A 630 56.77 -18.13 -40.29
N GLY A 631 57.32 -17.40 -41.25
CA GLY A 631 57.65 -17.95 -42.56
C GLY A 631 58.50 -17.03 -43.43
N ALA A 632 58.69 -17.48 -44.68
CA ALA A 632 59.30 -16.69 -45.74
C ALA A 632 58.24 -15.79 -46.37
N VAL A 633 58.30 -14.50 -46.05
CA VAL A 633 57.38 -13.46 -46.55
C VAL A 633 58.13 -12.50 -47.46
N GLY A 634 57.46 -11.95 -48.47
CA GLY A 634 58.05 -11.03 -49.46
C GLY A 634 57.38 -11.14 -50.83
N ALA A 635 56.60 -10.14 -51.22
CA ALA A 635 55.91 -10.12 -52.51
C ALA A 635 56.85 -9.81 -53.70
N VAL A 636 56.74 -10.58 -54.79
CA VAL A 636 57.45 -10.28 -56.05
C VAL A 636 56.59 -9.32 -56.90
N GLY A 637 56.65 -8.01 -56.61
CA GLY A 637 56.03 -7.02 -57.52
C GLY A 637 55.72 -5.61 -56.99
N GLY A 638 55.84 -5.34 -55.69
CA GLY A 638 55.52 -4.01 -55.14
C GLY A 638 55.49 -3.98 -53.62
N PRO A 639 55.11 -2.83 -53.01
CA PRO A 639 54.97 -2.72 -51.57
C PRO A 639 53.78 -3.53 -51.05
N GLU A 640 53.95 -4.16 -49.89
CA GLU A 640 52.92 -4.98 -49.24
C GLU A 640 52.01 -4.08 -48.38
N VAL A 641 50.70 -4.09 -48.64
CA VAL A 641 49.71 -3.22 -47.97
C VAL A 641 49.05 -3.94 -46.78
N ASP A 642 49.07 -3.32 -45.61
CA ASP A 642 48.55 -3.86 -44.32
C ASP A 642 48.77 -5.39 -44.14
N PRO A 643 50.01 -5.91 -44.29
CA PRO A 643 50.27 -7.36 -44.27
C PRO A 643 50.08 -7.97 -42.88
N LYS A 644 49.66 -9.25 -42.86
CA LYS A 644 49.25 -10.01 -41.66
C LYS A 644 49.94 -11.39 -41.57
N GLY A 645 51.10 -11.52 -42.20
CA GLY A 645 51.84 -12.77 -42.36
C GLY A 645 51.31 -13.69 -43.47
N PRO A 646 51.86 -14.92 -43.56
CA PRO A 646 51.29 -16.01 -44.36
C PRO A 646 49.92 -16.45 -43.82
N GLU A 647 49.07 -17.00 -44.69
CA GLU A 647 47.75 -17.54 -44.30
C GLU A 647 47.82 -18.81 -43.44
N LEU A 648 48.95 -19.53 -43.47
CA LEU A 648 49.17 -20.79 -42.76
C LEU A 648 50.62 -20.90 -42.25
N GLY A 649 50.81 -21.50 -41.08
CA GLY A 649 52.12 -21.82 -40.51
C GLY A 649 52.02 -22.85 -39.37
N GLN A 650 53.16 -23.33 -38.88
CA GLN A 650 53.26 -24.13 -37.65
C GLN A 650 53.58 -23.26 -36.43
N PHE A 651 54.42 -22.24 -36.62
CA PHE A 651 54.95 -21.39 -35.57
C PHE A 651 54.47 -19.95 -35.78
N HIS A 652 54.31 -19.17 -34.71
CA HIS A 652 54.10 -17.73 -34.79
C HIS A 652 55.41 -16.96 -34.65
N THR A 653 55.44 -15.73 -35.17
CA THR A 653 56.63 -14.88 -35.16
C THR A 653 56.81 -14.22 -33.79
N ILE A 654 58.06 -14.20 -33.33
CA ILE A 654 58.51 -13.51 -32.12
C ILE A 654 59.41 -12.34 -32.51
N ARG A 655 59.26 -11.21 -31.80
CA ARG A 655 59.92 -9.92 -32.07
C ARG A 655 60.55 -9.36 -30.80
N GLY A 656 61.35 -8.30 -30.94
CA GLY A 656 62.17 -7.78 -29.84
C GLY A 656 63.34 -8.69 -29.46
N SER A 657 64.12 -8.24 -28.48
CA SER A 657 65.13 -9.06 -27.80
C SER A 657 64.59 -9.47 -26.43
N SER A 658 65.43 -9.74 -25.43
CA SER A 658 64.97 -10.02 -24.05
C SER A 658 66.15 -9.89 -23.07
N TRP A 659 65.87 -9.98 -21.77
CA TRP A 659 66.88 -10.13 -20.71
C TRP A 659 67.85 -11.31 -20.95
N ALA A 660 67.47 -12.29 -21.78
CA ALA A 660 68.30 -13.45 -22.13
C ALA A 660 69.14 -13.27 -23.41
N HIS A 661 69.07 -12.10 -24.06
CA HIS A 661 69.76 -11.81 -25.32
C HIS A 661 70.82 -10.71 -25.17
N GLY A 662 72.06 -10.99 -25.58
CA GLY A 662 73.20 -10.06 -25.43
C GLY A 662 74.11 -9.90 -26.66
N ALA A 663 73.83 -10.60 -27.75
CA ALA A 663 74.65 -10.58 -28.96
C ALA A 663 74.08 -9.68 -30.07
N ILE A 664 74.95 -9.24 -30.99
CA ILE A 664 74.64 -8.25 -32.04
C ILE A 664 73.53 -8.74 -33.01
N THR A 665 73.28 -10.04 -33.08
CA THR A 665 72.22 -10.60 -33.91
C THR A 665 70.84 -10.29 -33.31
N GLU A 666 70.65 -10.51 -32.02
CA GLU A 666 69.38 -10.49 -31.29
C GLU A 666 68.92 -9.06 -30.95
N LEU A 667 69.85 -8.16 -30.60
CA LEU A 667 69.54 -6.80 -30.14
C LEU A 667 68.91 -5.88 -31.21
N ARG A 668 68.96 -6.28 -32.49
CA ARG A 668 68.51 -5.43 -33.61
C ARG A 668 67.00 -5.50 -33.77
N LEU A 669 66.36 -4.38 -34.06
CA LEU A 669 64.93 -4.31 -34.32
C LEU A 669 64.49 -5.03 -35.62
N SER A 670 65.45 -5.46 -36.44
CA SER A 670 65.25 -6.35 -37.57
C SER A 670 65.12 -7.84 -37.18
N PHE A 671 65.56 -8.25 -35.98
CA PHE A 671 65.61 -9.63 -35.50
C PHE A 671 64.25 -10.34 -35.47
N ARG A 672 64.18 -11.54 -36.06
CA ARG A 672 62.99 -12.40 -36.07
C ARG A 672 63.33 -13.76 -35.47
N ASP A 673 62.53 -14.20 -34.51
CA ASP A 673 62.52 -15.59 -34.03
C ASP A 673 61.09 -16.18 -34.07
N PHE A 674 60.89 -17.39 -33.55
CA PHE A 674 59.62 -18.11 -33.65
C PHE A 674 59.35 -19.08 -32.48
N GLY A 675 58.08 -19.43 -32.29
CA GLY A 675 57.64 -20.42 -31.29
C GLY A 675 56.24 -20.99 -31.57
N GLU A 676 55.80 -21.89 -30.70
CA GLU A 676 54.44 -22.48 -30.65
C GLU A 676 53.60 -21.82 -29.54
#